data_AF-A0A7X1WIJ4-F1
#
_entry.id   AF-A0A7X1WIJ4-F1
#
_cell.length_a   1.000
_cell.length_b   1.000
_cell.length_c   1.000
_cell.angle_alpha   90.00
_cell.angle_beta   90.00
_cell.angle_gamma   90.00
#
_symmetry.space_group_name_H-M   'P 1'
#
loop_
_entity.id
_entity.type
_entity.pdbx_description
1 polymer ?
#
loop_
_entity_poly.entity_id
_entity_poly.type
_entity_poly.pdbx_seq_one_letter_code
_entity_poly.pdbx_strand_id
1 'polypeptide(L)'
;MSNGFEPAVIPIVEVERVITDFEKVELGQWYWVKNDDDEMKPNLRCVMEVGSNYVKLQSPESRNGYSYCRIHRDDFNDELTFEPQADQHIQRMVNHWQQALADNMARIQNLTESLGIAPQIGHQSGNGEGKSLALLSAQVDVEQFKKALILAKEETLPELFKQNGKLSEELARWMGAPGLPMKAKFGPMKSSVDNIEDRLFNIQLYSGILETIFTLSEGAPASRDEKLRIMQRRLYMDEECLLAYELGGMEFKDIREFDKWLAKPENRDRILPFQRCMVSMRVRRDGKDRSHLNLNAFVKFGLSKADKFTYLIVRNGEQLYRVCTEQDFGEHMFPERATFDPTEPLMMKVRFEKVESMMSKREFDSIIEAKEHRAALREKWQQDNPREVWESNNPTLDWHYYNPYREGHSDFYHSDWQPFDDSSSFYDQGLEKIQAEIKEYNRVALVVQGLFDRTHTLIPHSPVQMWRPASFGASVELIYDNSMVIHWGEAPDIQAYIEACNATAGPRSVFFGQDYLWSVREAERQNNKDANNWRLSERRGPEYKVLRPYGDPGPGRVSIAKTWAPRSKTATFCWLRTSSPHSDKMVRATIKLPLDKLFNVSAYKPGDFKQFFKDPRTRARYLEWAPMLLSAEEFHAGNLKVTQPYDENDRSELFRR
;
A
#
# COMPACT_ATOMS: atom_id res chain seq x y z
N MET A 1 24.21 -2.80 66.20
CA MET A 1 24.28 -2.10 64.89
C MET A 1 22.90 -2.13 64.28
N SER A 2 22.17 -1.01 64.36
CA SER A 2 20.93 -0.77 63.61
C SER A 2 20.70 0.74 63.58
N ASN A 3 21.40 1.42 62.68
CA ASN A 3 21.02 2.79 62.33
C ASN A 3 19.76 2.67 61.48
N GLY A 4 18.64 3.10 62.04
CA GLY A 4 17.35 3.15 61.36
C GLY A 4 17.46 4.01 60.10
N PHE A 5 16.92 3.47 59.01
CA PHE A 5 16.78 4.17 57.75
C PHE A 5 15.66 5.20 57.94
N GLU A 6 16.00 6.48 58.11
CA GLU A 6 15.01 7.55 58.02
C GLU A 6 14.64 7.73 56.54
N PRO A 7 13.36 7.56 56.16
CA PRO A 7 12.93 7.78 54.78
C PRO A 7 13.15 9.26 54.45
N ALA A 8 13.87 9.53 53.37
CA ALA A 8 14.03 10.87 52.83
C ALA A 8 12.64 11.44 52.51
N VAL A 9 12.21 12.41 53.31
CA VAL A 9 11.03 13.23 53.02
C VAL A 9 11.41 14.09 51.81
N ILE A 10 11.01 13.63 50.62
CA ILE A 10 11.03 14.46 49.42
C ILE A 10 10.08 15.62 49.70
N PRO A 11 10.53 16.89 49.73
CA PRO A 11 9.64 18.01 49.90
C PRO A 11 8.63 17.96 48.74
N ILE A 12 7.35 17.83 49.07
CA ILE A 12 6.28 18.06 48.10
C ILE A 12 6.35 19.54 47.79
N VAL A 13 7.06 19.88 46.71
CA VAL A 13 6.93 21.17 46.08
C VAL A 13 5.52 21.15 45.49
N GLU A 14 4.58 21.82 46.16
CA GLU A 14 3.35 22.25 45.52
C GLU A 14 3.76 23.18 44.39
N VAL A 15 3.97 22.61 43.20
CA VAL A 15 4.06 23.38 41.97
C VAL A 15 2.66 23.95 41.79
N GLU A 16 2.48 25.24 42.05
CA GLU A 16 1.31 25.98 41.55
C GLU A 16 1.18 25.62 40.06
N ARG A 17 0.17 24.82 39.72
CA ARG A 17 -0.21 24.64 38.32
C ARG A 17 -0.65 26.01 37.83
N VAL A 18 0.24 26.71 37.15
CA VAL A 18 -0.13 27.88 36.35
C VAL A 18 -1.03 27.33 35.25
N ILE A 19 -2.34 27.42 35.47
CA ILE A 19 -3.37 27.05 34.50
C ILE A 19 -3.17 27.96 33.30
N THR A 20 -2.49 27.46 32.27
CA THR A 20 -2.37 28.15 30.97
C THR A 20 -3.75 28.28 30.35
N ASP A 21 -4.01 29.34 29.57
CA ASP A 21 -5.33 29.54 28.93
C ASP A 21 -5.71 28.40 27.98
N PHE A 22 -4.74 27.61 27.51
CA PHE A 22 -4.93 26.34 26.81
C PHE A 22 -5.85 25.36 27.59
N GLU A 23 -5.72 25.27 28.92
CA GLU A 23 -6.52 24.34 29.74
C GLU A 23 -8.01 24.75 29.82
N LYS A 24 -8.34 26.00 29.44
CA LYS A 24 -9.71 26.54 29.45
C LYS A 24 -10.42 26.37 28.10
N VAL A 25 -9.73 25.81 27.10
CA VAL A 25 -10.27 25.65 25.75
C VAL A 25 -11.34 24.56 25.74
N GLU A 26 -12.47 24.86 25.11
CA GLU A 26 -13.56 23.90 24.93
C GLU A 26 -13.93 23.72 23.46
N LEU A 27 -14.44 22.53 23.13
CA LEU A 27 -14.94 22.22 21.79
C LEU A 27 -16.07 23.16 21.37
N GLY A 28 -15.92 23.77 20.20
CA GLY A 28 -16.87 24.70 19.62
C GLY A 28 -16.70 26.16 20.04
N GLN A 29 -15.68 26.50 20.83
CA GLN A 29 -15.29 27.88 21.07
C GLN A 29 -14.67 28.51 19.81
N TRP A 30 -14.67 29.83 19.71
CA TRP A 30 -14.13 30.57 18.58
C TRP A 30 -12.95 31.43 18.98
N TYR A 31 -11.93 31.45 18.12
CA TYR A 31 -10.71 32.21 18.32
C TYR A 31 -10.32 32.94 17.04
N TRP A 32 -9.75 34.12 17.20
CA TRP A 32 -9.03 34.82 16.15
C TRP A 32 -7.63 34.22 16.03
N VAL A 33 -7.29 33.77 14.83
CA VAL A 33 -5.97 33.22 14.52
C VAL A 33 -5.15 34.29 13.81
N LYS A 34 -3.95 34.58 14.34
CA LYS A 34 -2.98 35.45 13.68
C LYS A 34 -2.53 34.81 12.36
N ASN A 35 -2.37 35.60 11.30
CA ASN A 35 -1.78 35.08 10.06
C ASN A 35 -0.28 35.35 10.06
N ASP A 36 0.49 34.51 9.37
CA ASP A 36 1.93 34.67 9.19
C ASP A 36 2.30 35.93 8.37
N ASP A 37 1.33 36.47 7.63
CA ASP A 37 1.45 37.71 6.87
C ASP A 37 0.83 38.86 7.68
N ASP A 38 1.68 39.77 8.17
CA ASP A 38 1.28 40.94 8.98
C ASP A 38 0.28 41.87 8.24
N GLU A 39 0.18 41.76 6.90
CA GLU A 39 -0.81 42.52 6.11
C GLU A 39 -2.21 41.86 6.07
N MET A 40 -2.32 40.58 6.45
CA MET A 40 -3.60 39.85 6.45
C MET A 40 -4.33 39.89 7.79
N LYS A 41 -5.59 40.35 7.77
CA LYS A 41 -6.45 40.42 8.96
C LYS A 41 -6.64 39.05 9.63
N PRO A 42 -6.62 38.98 10.97
CA PRO A 42 -6.86 37.75 11.72
C PRO A 42 -8.14 37.04 11.27
N ASN A 43 -8.10 35.71 11.23
CA ASN A 43 -9.20 34.89 10.74
C ASN A 43 -9.93 34.21 11.89
N LEU A 44 -11.26 34.35 11.95
CA LEU A 44 -12.09 33.71 12.97
C LEU A 44 -12.26 32.22 12.66
N ARG A 45 -11.87 31.35 13.59
CA ARG A 45 -11.94 29.89 13.45
C ARG A 45 -12.54 29.24 14.70
N CYS A 46 -13.21 28.11 14.48
CA CYS A 46 -13.88 27.33 15.53
C CYS A 46 -12.99 26.17 15.97
N VAL A 47 -12.90 25.93 17.28
CA VAL A 47 -12.17 24.80 17.88
C VAL A 47 -12.91 23.50 17.57
N MET A 48 -12.27 22.65 16.79
CA MET A 48 -12.82 21.36 16.34
C MET A 48 -12.31 20.19 17.16
N GLU A 49 -11.11 20.31 17.72
CA GLU A 49 -10.42 19.25 18.44
C GLU A 49 -9.47 19.85 19.47
N VAL A 50 -9.38 19.24 20.64
CA VAL A 50 -8.42 19.59 21.70
C VAL A 50 -7.67 18.31 22.02
N GLY A 51 -6.36 18.30 21.78
CA GLY A 51 -5.48 17.21 22.14
C GLY A 51 -4.67 17.49 23.40
N SER A 52 -3.69 16.65 23.68
CA SER A 52 -2.83 16.76 24.87
C SER A 52 -1.93 17.99 24.84
N ASN A 53 -1.44 18.37 23.66
CA ASN A 53 -0.51 19.50 23.45
C ASN A 53 -0.89 20.41 22.27
N TYR A 54 -2.11 20.31 21.73
CA TYR A 54 -2.54 21.13 20.60
C TYR A 54 -4.04 21.46 20.62
N VAL A 55 -4.40 22.49 19.86
CA VAL A 55 -5.78 22.79 19.46
C VAL A 55 -5.89 22.80 17.94
N LYS A 56 -6.92 22.13 17.40
CA LYS A 56 -7.25 22.19 15.97
C LYS A 56 -8.41 23.13 15.74
N LEU A 57 -8.21 24.10 14.85
CA LEU A 57 -9.22 25.10 14.49
C LEU A 57 -9.60 25.00 13.02
N GLN A 58 -10.87 25.23 12.72
CA GLN A 58 -11.42 25.20 11.37
C GLN A 58 -12.13 26.51 11.03
N SER A 59 -11.88 27.02 9.82
CA SER A 59 -12.64 28.14 9.27
C SER A 59 -14.02 27.70 8.77
N PRO A 60 -15.02 28.60 8.73
CA PRO A 60 -16.26 28.37 8.01
C PRO A 60 -16.02 27.90 6.56
N GLU A 61 -16.82 26.94 6.11
CA GLU A 61 -16.65 26.26 4.81
C GLU A 61 -16.96 27.22 3.65
N SER A 62 -16.03 27.32 2.71
CA SER A 62 -16.15 28.08 1.47
C SER A 62 -16.35 27.15 0.27
N ARG A 63 -16.56 27.71 -0.93
CA ARG A 63 -16.65 26.93 -2.18
C ARG A 63 -15.44 26.03 -2.44
N ASN A 64 -14.25 26.44 -2.00
CA ASN A 64 -13.01 25.68 -2.16
C ASN A 64 -12.74 24.74 -0.96
N GLY A 65 -13.74 24.49 -0.13
CA GLY A 65 -13.63 23.76 1.12
C GLY A 65 -13.35 24.68 2.30
N TYR A 66 -12.81 24.12 3.37
CA TYR A 66 -12.44 24.83 4.59
C TYR A 66 -10.92 24.83 4.76
N SER A 67 -10.40 25.86 5.41
CA SER A 67 -9.04 25.85 5.94
C SER A 67 -9.07 25.38 7.38
N TYR A 68 -8.01 24.70 7.80
CA TYR A 68 -7.79 24.36 9.20
C TYR A 68 -6.36 24.74 9.58
N CYS A 69 -6.12 24.89 10.88
CA CYS A 69 -4.77 24.98 11.44
C CYS A 69 -4.71 24.19 12.73
N ARG A 70 -3.49 23.88 13.14
CA ARG A 70 -3.20 23.17 14.37
C ARG A 70 -2.12 23.95 15.09
N ILE A 71 -2.43 24.37 16.30
CA ILE A 71 -1.59 25.26 17.09
C ILE A 71 -1.13 24.50 18.32
N HIS A 72 0.18 24.53 18.57
CA HIS A 72 0.78 23.88 19.71
C HIS A 72 0.44 24.64 21.00
N ARG A 73 0.42 23.95 22.15
CA ARG A 73 0.13 24.55 23.46
C ARG A 73 1.03 25.75 23.74
N ASP A 74 2.30 25.66 23.38
CA ASP A 74 3.29 26.69 23.70
C ASP A 74 3.09 27.97 22.87
N ASP A 75 2.55 27.84 21.65
CA ASP A 75 2.23 28.98 20.76
C ASP A 75 0.80 29.51 20.97
N PHE A 76 0.03 28.89 21.86
CA PHE A 76 -1.41 29.13 22.01
C PHE A 76 -1.74 30.60 22.30
N ASN A 77 -1.06 31.22 23.27
CA ASN A 77 -1.33 32.61 23.66
C ASN A 77 -0.81 33.64 22.66
N ASP A 78 0.17 33.26 21.85
CA ASP A 78 0.81 34.15 20.88
C ASP A 78 0.04 34.17 19.55
N GLU A 79 -0.58 33.04 19.16
CA GLU A 79 -1.31 32.89 17.90
C GLU A 79 -2.83 33.04 18.03
N LEU A 80 -3.41 32.80 19.21
CA LEU A 80 -4.86 32.77 19.42
C LEU A 80 -5.36 33.86 20.35
N THR A 81 -6.46 34.50 19.95
CA THR A 81 -7.23 35.42 20.81
C THR A 81 -8.68 34.97 20.91
N PHE A 82 -9.15 34.68 22.12
CA PHE A 82 -10.51 34.22 22.37
C PHE A 82 -11.57 35.27 21.97
N GLU A 83 -12.62 34.83 21.26
CA GLU A 83 -13.76 35.68 20.87
C GLU A 83 -15.02 35.30 21.67
N PRO A 84 -15.36 36.04 22.74
CA PRO A 84 -16.51 35.73 23.59
C PRO A 84 -17.86 36.01 22.92
N GLN A 85 -17.91 36.83 21.86
CA GLN A 85 -19.14 37.23 21.17
C GLN A 85 -19.16 36.76 19.71
N ALA A 86 -18.67 35.54 19.45
CA ALA A 86 -18.57 34.98 18.11
C ALA A 86 -19.91 34.92 17.36
N ASP A 87 -21.01 34.56 18.04
CA ASP A 87 -22.34 34.53 17.42
C ASP A 87 -22.76 35.91 16.91
N GLN A 88 -22.49 36.96 17.66
CA GLN A 88 -22.80 38.33 17.24
C GLN A 88 -21.95 38.74 16.04
N HIS A 89 -20.68 38.33 16.01
CA HIS A 89 -19.80 38.58 14.87
C HIS A 89 -20.29 37.85 13.62
N ILE A 90 -20.62 36.55 13.74
CA ILE A 90 -21.17 35.74 12.64
C ILE A 90 -22.45 36.38 12.10
N GLN A 91 -23.38 36.79 12.98
CA GLN A 91 -24.62 37.47 12.56
C GLN A 91 -24.35 38.82 11.87
N ARG A 92 -23.38 39.61 12.36
CA ARG A 92 -22.95 40.83 11.67
C ARG A 92 -22.43 40.55 10.27
N MET A 93 -21.63 39.50 10.10
CA MET A 93 -21.12 39.09 8.78
C MET A 93 -22.23 38.60 7.85
N VAL A 94 -23.18 37.79 8.35
CA VAL A 94 -24.37 37.38 7.59
C VAL A 94 -25.15 38.60 7.10
N ASN A 95 -25.44 39.55 8.00
CA ASN A 95 -26.17 40.78 7.64
C ASN A 95 -25.41 41.63 6.62
N HIS A 96 -24.09 41.77 6.79
CA HIS A 96 -23.23 42.51 5.85
C HIS A 96 -23.31 41.93 4.43
N TRP A 97 -23.17 40.60 4.29
CA TRP A 97 -23.21 39.94 2.98
C TRP A 97 -24.63 39.91 2.39
N GLN A 98 -25.67 39.79 3.22
CA GLN A 98 -27.07 39.93 2.77
C GLN A 98 -27.34 41.32 2.18
N GLN A 99 -26.87 42.38 2.86
CA GLN A 99 -27.00 43.75 2.36
C GLN A 99 -26.21 43.96 1.07
N ALA A 100 -24.96 43.52 1.02
CA ALA A 100 -24.13 43.63 -0.18
C ALA A 100 -24.75 42.88 -1.39
N LEU A 101 -25.34 41.70 -1.15
CA LEU A 101 -26.05 40.94 -2.18
C LEU A 101 -27.32 41.66 -2.63
N ALA A 102 -28.10 42.22 -1.70
CA ALA A 102 -29.29 43.02 -2.03
C ALA A 102 -28.92 44.27 -2.86
N ASP A 103 -27.85 44.98 -2.49
CA ASP A 103 -27.35 46.14 -3.22
C ASP A 103 -26.88 45.77 -4.63
N ASN A 104 -26.17 44.65 -4.78
CA ASN A 104 -25.72 44.16 -6.07
C ASN A 104 -26.90 43.73 -6.96
N MET A 105 -27.92 43.09 -6.38
CA MET A 105 -29.15 42.75 -7.08
C MET A 105 -29.94 43.99 -7.50
N ALA A 106 -30.00 45.03 -6.64
CA ALA A 106 -30.62 46.31 -6.98
C ALA A 106 -29.86 47.02 -8.12
N ARG A 107 -28.52 46.93 -8.17
CA ARG A 107 -27.73 47.43 -9.31
C ARG A 107 -28.02 46.67 -10.61
N ILE A 108 -28.13 45.34 -10.55
CA ILE A 108 -28.55 44.52 -11.70
C ILE A 108 -29.93 44.96 -12.17
N GLN A 109 -30.90 45.09 -11.26
CA GLN A 109 -32.26 45.50 -11.57
C GLN A 109 -32.31 46.89 -12.21
N ASN A 110 -31.69 47.90 -11.59
CA ASN A 110 -31.62 49.26 -12.12
C ASN A 110 -30.96 49.31 -13.51
N LEU A 111 -29.89 48.56 -13.72
CA LEU A 111 -29.21 48.48 -15.01
C LEU A 111 -30.13 47.83 -16.06
N THR A 112 -30.78 46.72 -15.73
CA THR A 112 -31.72 46.04 -16.64
C THR A 112 -32.96 46.87 -16.98
N GLU A 113 -33.49 47.63 -16.01
CA GLU A 113 -34.59 48.57 -16.21
C GLU A 113 -34.18 49.75 -17.09
N SER A 114 -32.99 50.33 -16.87
CA SER A 114 -32.45 51.43 -17.67
C SER A 114 -32.21 51.05 -19.14
N LEU A 115 -31.97 49.76 -19.40
CA LEU A 115 -31.76 49.20 -20.72
C LEU A 115 -33.07 48.68 -21.36
N GLY A 116 -34.20 48.77 -20.66
CA GLY A 116 -35.51 48.30 -21.12
C GLY A 116 -35.63 46.76 -21.19
N ILE A 117 -34.70 46.03 -20.57
CA ILE A 117 -34.65 44.56 -20.53
C ILE A 117 -35.15 44.12 -19.15
N ALA A 118 -36.43 44.31 -18.84
CA ALA A 118 -36.94 43.86 -17.54
C ALA A 118 -36.90 42.32 -17.46
N PRO A 119 -36.20 41.70 -16.48
CA PRO A 119 -36.37 40.28 -16.23
C PRO A 119 -37.74 40.06 -15.57
N GLN A 120 -38.59 39.26 -16.21
CA GLN A 120 -39.89 38.81 -15.69
C GLN A 120 -39.69 37.85 -14.51
N ILE A 121 -39.28 38.37 -13.35
CA ILE A 121 -39.20 37.59 -12.11
C ILE A 121 -40.55 37.73 -11.39
N GLY A 122 -41.53 36.95 -11.85
CA GLY A 122 -42.88 36.89 -11.28
C GLY A 122 -43.93 36.78 -12.38
N HIS A 123 -44.72 35.70 -12.37
CA HIS A 123 -45.78 35.40 -13.33
C HIS A 123 -46.82 36.52 -13.46
N GLN A 124 -46.63 37.49 -14.35
CA GLN A 124 -47.69 38.26 -15.03
C GLN A 124 -47.24 38.63 -16.45
N SER A 125 -47.73 37.88 -17.43
CA SER A 125 -47.52 38.13 -18.85
C SER A 125 -48.09 39.50 -19.25
N GLY A 126 -47.21 40.46 -19.57
CA GLY A 126 -47.62 41.79 -20.04
C GLY A 126 -46.46 42.60 -20.67
N ASN A 127 -46.44 42.65 -22.01
CA ASN A 127 -45.77 43.60 -22.93
C ASN A 127 -44.37 44.13 -22.57
N GLY A 128 -43.33 43.33 -22.84
CA GLY A 128 -41.93 43.80 -22.90
C GLY A 128 -41.59 44.65 -24.13
N GLU A 129 -42.26 44.44 -25.26
CA GLU A 129 -41.98 45.17 -26.52
C GLU A 129 -42.44 46.64 -26.51
N GLY A 130 -43.46 46.98 -25.72
CA GLY A 130 -43.99 48.34 -25.66
C GLY A 130 -43.10 49.34 -24.90
N LYS A 131 -42.34 48.87 -23.90
CA LYS A 131 -41.44 49.72 -23.10
C LYS A 131 -40.11 50.01 -23.80
N SER A 132 -39.57 49.05 -24.54
CA SER A 132 -38.35 49.23 -25.35
C SER A 132 -38.60 50.21 -26.51
N LEU A 133 -39.77 50.14 -27.16
CA LEU A 133 -40.19 51.12 -28.17
C LEU A 133 -40.45 52.52 -27.59
N ALA A 134 -40.97 52.64 -26.37
CA ALA A 134 -41.18 53.92 -25.69
C ALA A 134 -39.89 54.61 -25.23
N LEU A 135 -38.82 53.84 -24.97
CA LEU A 135 -37.48 54.38 -24.66
C LEU A 135 -36.73 54.79 -25.93
N LEU A 136 -36.87 54.04 -27.02
CA LEU A 136 -36.32 54.37 -28.33
C LEU A 136 -36.91 55.65 -28.94
N SER A 137 -38.19 55.95 -28.66
CA SER A 137 -38.83 57.20 -29.11
C SER A 137 -38.48 58.43 -28.27
N ALA A 138 -37.95 58.24 -27.05
CA ALA A 138 -37.60 59.31 -26.12
C ALA A 138 -36.10 59.69 -26.13
N GLN A 139 -35.22 58.84 -26.68
CA GLN A 139 -33.78 59.09 -26.73
C GLN A 139 -33.35 59.73 -28.05
N VAL A 140 -32.52 60.78 -27.96
CA VAL A 140 -32.07 61.59 -29.12
C VAL A 140 -30.94 60.91 -29.92
N ASP A 141 -30.32 59.82 -29.42
CA ASP A 141 -29.19 59.14 -30.08
C ASP A 141 -29.21 57.60 -29.93
N VAL A 142 -29.59 56.92 -31.00
CA VAL A 142 -29.76 55.46 -31.07
C VAL A 142 -28.42 54.71 -31.02
N GLU A 143 -27.32 55.33 -31.46
CA GLU A 143 -26.00 54.67 -31.44
C GLU A 143 -25.44 54.57 -30.01
N GLN A 144 -25.68 55.58 -29.18
CA GLN A 144 -25.26 55.57 -27.77
C GLN A 144 -26.00 54.48 -26.98
N PHE A 145 -27.29 54.31 -27.22
CA PHE A 145 -28.08 53.24 -26.60
C PHE A 145 -27.59 51.85 -27.01
N LYS A 146 -27.26 51.65 -28.29
CA LYS A 146 -26.67 50.39 -28.78
C LYS A 146 -25.30 50.10 -28.15
N LYS A 147 -24.44 51.11 -27.99
CA LYS A 147 -23.14 50.96 -27.29
C LYS A 147 -23.33 50.62 -25.82
N ALA A 148 -24.29 51.24 -25.13
CA ALA A 148 -24.62 50.93 -23.74
C ALA A 148 -25.15 49.48 -23.57
N LEU A 149 -25.96 48.99 -24.51
CA LEU A 149 -26.44 47.61 -24.52
C LEU A 149 -25.30 46.59 -24.73
N ILE A 150 -24.34 46.88 -25.63
CA ILE A 150 -23.17 46.03 -25.87
C ILE A 150 -22.28 46.00 -24.63
N LEU A 151 -21.93 47.16 -24.07
CA LEU A 151 -21.13 47.29 -22.84
C LEU A 151 -21.79 46.55 -21.66
N ALA A 152 -23.10 46.67 -21.53
CA ALA A 152 -23.84 45.99 -20.48
C ALA A 152 -23.83 44.46 -20.64
N LYS A 153 -23.97 43.96 -21.86
CA LYS A 153 -23.96 42.53 -22.16
C LYS A 153 -22.58 41.90 -22.02
N GLU A 154 -21.54 42.60 -22.45
CA GLU A 154 -20.18 42.04 -22.58
C GLU A 154 -19.35 42.22 -21.31
N GLU A 155 -19.56 43.30 -20.55
CA GLU A 155 -18.70 43.64 -19.40
C GLU A 155 -19.49 43.78 -18.09
N THR A 156 -20.45 44.71 -18.00
CA THR A 156 -20.99 45.09 -16.69
C THR A 156 -21.97 44.07 -16.09
N LEU A 157 -22.86 43.45 -16.87
CA LEU A 157 -23.72 42.37 -16.36
C LEU A 157 -22.91 41.12 -15.98
N PRO A 158 -21.99 40.60 -16.81
CA PRO A 158 -21.11 39.51 -16.41
C PRO A 158 -20.32 39.80 -15.14
N GLU A 159 -19.81 41.03 -14.97
CA GLU A 159 -19.10 41.43 -13.76
C GLU A 159 -20.02 41.46 -12.53
N LEU A 160 -21.22 42.04 -12.64
CA LEU A 160 -22.21 42.06 -11.56
C LEU A 160 -22.69 40.64 -11.20
N PHE A 161 -22.88 39.74 -12.17
CA PHE A 161 -23.21 38.34 -11.92
C PHE A 161 -22.05 37.59 -11.26
N LYS A 162 -20.80 37.86 -11.66
CA LYS A 162 -19.59 37.33 -11.02
C LYS A 162 -19.46 37.82 -9.58
N GLN A 163 -19.74 39.11 -9.33
CA GLN A 163 -19.80 39.68 -7.98
C GLN A 163 -20.93 39.03 -7.17
N ASN A 164 -22.10 38.82 -7.77
CA ASN A 164 -23.23 38.14 -7.11
C ASN A 164 -22.87 36.71 -6.68
N GLY A 165 -22.16 35.98 -7.54
CA GLY A 165 -21.63 34.65 -7.23
C GLY A 165 -20.71 34.68 -6.01
N LYS A 166 -19.73 35.60 -5.98
CA LYS A 166 -18.81 35.77 -4.84
C LYS A 166 -19.53 36.14 -3.54
N LEU A 167 -20.50 37.07 -3.60
CA LEU A 167 -21.27 37.50 -2.43
C LEU A 167 -22.15 36.38 -1.88
N SER A 168 -22.78 35.60 -2.76
CA SER A 168 -23.59 34.43 -2.39
C SER A 168 -22.73 33.34 -1.74
N GLU A 169 -21.52 33.11 -2.24
CA GLU A 169 -20.56 32.15 -1.65
C GLU A 169 -20.13 32.55 -0.22
N GLU A 170 -19.79 33.81 0.01
CA GLU A 170 -19.47 34.30 1.36
C GLU A 170 -20.68 34.27 2.29
N LEU A 171 -21.88 34.60 1.79
CA LEU A 171 -23.11 34.48 2.58
C LEU A 171 -23.35 33.02 3.01
N ALA A 172 -23.23 32.06 2.09
CA ALA A 172 -23.38 30.63 2.41
C ALA A 172 -22.36 30.16 3.46
N ARG A 173 -21.11 30.60 3.33
CA ARG A 173 -20.04 30.32 4.29
C ARG A 173 -20.40 30.77 5.70
N TRP A 174 -20.83 32.02 5.87
CA TRP A 174 -21.17 32.56 7.19
C TRP A 174 -22.50 32.02 7.74
N MET A 175 -23.47 31.67 6.88
CA MET A 175 -24.68 30.97 7.30
C MET A 175 -24.41 29.55 7.83
N GLY A 176 -23.36 28.87 7.33
CA GLY A 176 -22.95 27.55 7.80
C GLY A 176 -22.13 27.55 9.10
N ALA A 177 -21.53 28.69 9.46
CA ALA A 177 -20.64 28.82 10.62
C ALA A 177 -21.27 28.35 11.96
N PRO A 178 -22.54 28.67 12.31
CA PRO A 178 -23.16 28.22 13.55
C PRO A 178 -23.28 26.70 13.71
N GLY A 179 -23.15 25.92 12.62
CA GLY A 179 -23.15 24.45 12.67
C GLY A 179 -21.83 23.84 13.15
N LEU A 180 -20.71 24.59 13.12
CA LEU A 180 -19.39 24.08 13.46
C LEU A 180 -19.25 23.65 14.94
N PRO A 181 -19.71 24.42 15.93
CA PRO A 181 -19.66 24.00 17.33
C PRO A 181 -20.38 22.67 17.61
N MET A 182 -21.54 22.45 16.97
CA MET A 182 -22.24 21.16 17.09
C MET A 182 -21.43 20.02 16.47
N LYS A 183 -20.87 20.24 15.27
CA LYS A 183 -20.02 19.26 14.58
C LYS A 183 -18.80 18.87 15.43
N ALA A 184 -18.15 19.84 16.08
CA ALA A 184 -17.04 19.60 16.99
C ALA A 184 -17.45 18.69 18.16
N LYS A 185 -18.62 18.96 18.78
CA LYS A 185 -19.14 18.17 19.90
C LYS A 185 -19.58 16.75 19.50
N PHE A 186 -19.99 16.53 18.26
CA PHE A 186 -20.33 15.18 17.75
C PHE A 186 -19.11 14.30 17.47
N GLY A 187 -17.92 14.88 17.24
CA GLY A 187 -16.69 14.12 16.96
C GLY A 187 -16.38 13.04 18.01
N PRO A 188 -16.28 13.40 19.32
CA PRO A 188 -16.04 12.44 20.40
C PRO A 188 -17.12 11.36 20.58
N MET A 189 -18.36 11.63 20.15
CA MET A 189 -19.43 10.63 20.20
C MET A 189 -19.22 9.53 19.17
N LYS A 190 -18.74 9.89 17.96
CA LYS A 190 -18.44 8.91 16.92
C LYS A 190 -17.30 7.98 17.33
N SER A 191 -16.21 8.52 17.88
CA SER A 191 -15.10 7.71 18.39
C SER A 191 -15.52 6.79 19.54
N SER A 192 -16.53 7.18 20.33
CA SER A 192 -17.09 6.31 21.37
C SER A 192 -17.82 5.10 20.80
N VAL A 193 -18.51 5.24 19.65
CA VAL A 193 -19.12 4.12 18.93
C VAL A 193 -18.05 3.18 18.38
N ASP A 194 -17.01 3.73 17.75
CA ASP A 194 -15.89 2.95 17.21
C ASP A 194 -15.21 2.11 18.34
N ASN A 195 -15.04 2.69 19.53
CA ASN A 195 -14.53 1.99 20.71
C ASN A 195 -15.44 0.84 21.20
N ILE A 196 -16.76 0.96 21.04
CA ILE A 196 -17.72 -0.10 21.39
C ILE A 196 -17.62 -1.24 20.37
N GLU A 197 -17.58 -0.93 19.08
CA GLU A 197 -17.39 -1.92 18.01
C GLU A 197 -16.08 -2.67 18.19
N ASP A 198 -15.00 -1.97 18.53
CA ASP A 198 -13.70 -2.56 18.84
C ASP A 198 -13.74 -3.53 20.02
N ARG A 199 -14.43 -3.17 21.10
CA ARG A 199 -14.60 -4.05 22.26
C ARG A 199 -15.43 -5.28 21.90
N LEU A 200 -16.47 -5.12 21.11
CA LEU A 200 -17.30 -6.21 20.62
C LEU A 200 -16.47 -7.18 19.77
N PHE A 201 -15.64 -6.65 18.87
CA PHE A 201 -14.73 -7.44 18.05
C PHE A 201 -13.71 -8.22 18.90
N ASN A 202 -13.11 -7.60 19.92
CA ASN A 202 -12.19 -8.28 20.83
C ASN A 202 -12.86 -9.43 21.61
N ILE A 203 -14.13 -9.28 22.00
CA ILE A 203 -14.92 -10.35 22.64
C ILE A 203 -15.18 -11.49 21.65
N GLN A 204 -15.49 -11.17 20.38
CA GLN A 204 -15.68 -12.17 19.32
C GLN A 204 -14.39 -12.98 19.05
N LEU A 205 -13.23 -12.32 19.02
CA LEU A 205 -11.93 -12.98 18.90
C LEU A 205 -11.66 -13.91 20.08
N TYR A 206 -11.78 -13.43 21.33
CA TYR A 206 -11.54 -14.26 22.51
C TYR A 206 -12.47 -15.48 22.57
N SER A 207 -13.77 -15.27 22.37
CA SER A 207 -14.78 -16.35 22.39
C SER A 207 -14.68 -17.30 21.19
N GLY A 208 -14.02 -16.88 20.12
CA GLY A 208 -13.84 -17.62 18.88
C GLY A 208 -15.14 -17.97 18.17
N ILE A 209 -16.17 -17.13 18.29
CA ILE A 209 -17.46 -17.31 17.62
C ILE A 209 -17.31 -17.46 16.10
N LEU A 210 -16.31 -16.78 15.54
CA LEU A 210 -16.02 -16.76 14.09
C LEU A 210 -14.79 -17.60 13.74
N GLU A 211 -14.30 -18.41 14.68
CA GLU A 211 -13.15 -19.28 14.45
C GLU A 211 -13.60 -20.67 14.00
N THR A 212 -12.83 -21.27 13.10
CA THR A 212 -13.02 -22.66 12.69
C THR A 212 -11.72 -23.41 12.87
N ILE A 213 -11.77 -24.53 13.60
CA ILE A 213 -10.60 -25.37 13.89
C ILE A 213 -10.72 -26.67 13.09
N PHE A 214 -9.67 -27.00 12.36
CA PHE A 214 -9.53 -28.24 11.60
C PHE A 214 -8.42 -29.09 12.21
N THR A 215 -8.73 -30.35 12.53
CA THR A 215 -7.71 -31.34 12.94
C THR A 215 -7.04 -31.90 11.70
N LEU A 216 -5.72 -31.72 11.61
CA LEU A 216 -4.90 -32.18 10.48
C LEU A 216 -4.27 -33.55 10.76
N SER A 217 -3.85 -33.77 12.00
CA SER A 217 -3.31 -35.05 12.48
C SER A 217 -3.73 -35.27 13.92
N GLU A 218 -4.08 -36.52 14.23
CA GLU A 218 -4.27 -37.00 15.60
C GLU A 218 -2.96 -37.64 16.10
N GLY A 219 -2.85 -37.80 17.41
CA GLY A 219 -1.67 -38.39 18.05
C GLY A 219 -1.54 -38.02 19.52
N ALA A 220 -0.40 -38.36 20.12
CA ALA A 220 -0.11 -38.04 21.51
C ALA A 220 0.06 -36.51 21.69
N PRO A 221 -0.60 -35.89 22.69
CA PRO A 221 -0.41 -34.47 22.98
C PRO A 221 0.96 -34.22 23.62
N ALA A 222 1.43 -32.97 23.60
CA ALA A 222 2.65 -32.60 24.31
C ALA A 222 2.46 -32.71 25.84
N SER A 223 3.59 -32.74 26.56
CA SER A 223 3.58 -32.71 28.04
C SER A 223 2.84 -31.50 28.59
N ARG A 224 2.24 -31.65 29.78
CA ARG A 224 1.51 -30.56 30.46
C ARG A 224 2.38 -29.32 30.70
N ASP A 225 3.65 -29.52 31.01
CA ASP A 225 4.62 -28.47 31.33
C ASP A 225 5.29 -27.87 30.08
N GLU A 226 4.99 -28.39 28.88
CA GLU A 226 5.56 -27.87 27.64
C GLU A 226 5.02 -26.47 27.34
N LYS A 227 5.91 -25.49 27.17
CA LYS A 227 5.52 -24.12 26.83
C LYS A 227 5.05 -24.04 25.38
N LEU A 228 4.05 -23.20 25.12
CA LEU A 228 3.69 -22.82 23.76
C LEU A 228 4.76 -21.88 23.20
N ARG A 229 5.48 -22.34 22.18
CA ARG A 229 6.42 -21.50 21.43
C ARG A 229 5.73 -20.85 20.25
N ILE A 230 5.72 -19.52 20.22
CA ILE A 230 5.12 -18.75 19.13
C ILE A 230 6.25 -18.25 18.24
N MET A 231 6.22 -18.62 16.97
CA MET A 231 7.18 -18.15 15.97
C MET A 231 6.79 -16.74 15.51
N GLN A 232 7.77 -15.84 15.42
CA GLN A 232 7.53 -14.44 15.07
C GLN A 232 7.08 -14.29 13.62
N ARG A 233 7.79 -14.94 12.71
CA ARG A 233 7.64 -14.75 11.26
C ARG A 233 6.41 -15.49 10.72
N ARG A 234 5.60 -14.80 9.93
CA ARG A 234 4.59 -15.44 9.08
C ARG A 234 5.26 -16.20 7.94
N LEU A 235 4.85 -17.45 7.73
CA LEU A 235 5.29 -18.28 6.62
C LEU A 235 4.26 -18.28 5.48
N TYR A 236 4.70 -18.72 4.31
CA TYR A 236 3.86 -18.80 3.13
C TYR A 236 3.75 -20.24 2.65
N MET A 237 2.52 -20.72 2.49
CA MET A 237 2.27 -22.14 2.20
C MET A 237 2.91 -22.56 0.88
N ASP A 238 2.80 -21.74 -0.16
CA ASP A 238 3.45 -22.02 -1.45
C ASP A 238 4.97 -22.06 -1.35
N GLU A 239 5.59 -21.08 -0.68
CA GLU A 239 7.05 -21.05 -0.44
C GLU A 239 7.53 -22.30 0.34
N GLU A 240 6.83 -22.71 1.39
CA GLU A 240 7.23 -23.87 2.21
C GLU A 240 7.08 -25.20 1.47
N CYS A 241 6.12 -25.29 0.57
CA CYS A 241 5.80 -26.48 -0.20
C CYS A 241 6.70 -26.69 -1.44
N LEU A 242 7.50 -25.70 -1.83
CA LEU A 242 8.42 -25.79 -2.98
C LEU A 242 9.56 -26.80 -2.80
N LEU A 243 9.83 -27.26 -1.58
CA LEU A 243 10.89 -28.24 -1.32
C LEU A 243 10.61 -29.65 -1.87
N ALA A 244 9.38 -29.94 -2.30
CA ALA A 244 8.95 -31.27 -2.80
C ALA A 244 8.13 -31.16 -4.10
N TYR A 245 8.63 -30.42 -5.09
CA TYR A 245 7.83 -29.87 -6.18
C TYR A 245 8.05 -30.52 -7.56
N GLU A 246 6.97 -30.93 -8.27
CA GLU A 246 7.02 -31.54 -9.62
C GLU A 246 6.34 -30.71 -10.76
N LEU A 247 5.68 -29.56 -10.49
CA LEU A 247 4.74 -28.92 -11.47
C LEU A 247 4.53 -27.37 -11.40
N GLY A 248 5.51 -26.54 -10.98
CA GLY A 248 5.37 -25.06 -10.87
C GLY A 248 4.41 -24.43 -9.82
N GLY A 249 4.63 -24.64 -8.52
CA GLY A 249 3.91 -24.03 -7.39
C GLY A 249 2.55 -24.68 -7.06
N MET A 250 2.34 -25.12 -5.79
CA MET A 250 1.22 -26.03 -5.45
C MET A 250 -0.07 -25.25 -5.70
N GLU A 251 -0.77 -25.59 -6.79
CA GLU A 251 -2.18 -25.31 -6.88
C GLU A 251 -2.84 -26.30 -5.93
N PHE A 252 -2.85 -25.93 -4.65
CA PHE A 252 -3.86 -26.46 -3.75
C PHE A 252 -5.20 -26.07 -4.34
N LYS A 253 -5.73 -26.93 -5.21
CA LYS A 253 -7.13 -26.88 -5.62
C LYS A 253 -8.01 -27.03 -4.37
N ASP A 254 -7.45 -27.68 -3.34
CA ASP A 254 -7.99 -27.81 -2.00
C ASP A 254 -6.88 -27.64 -0.94
N ILE A 255 -7.13 -26.80 0.06
CA ILE A 255 -6.24 -26.59 1.22
C ILE A 255 -6.00 -27.88 2.02
N ARG A 256 -6.88 -28.89 1.88
CA ARG A 256 -6.72 -30.21 2.52
C ARG A 256 -5.50 -30.99 2.01
N GLU A 257 -5.03 -30.71 0.80
CA GLU A 257 -3.79 -31.30 0.30
C GLU A 257 -2.57 -30.75 1.03
N PHE A 258 -2.57 -29.44 1.34
CA PHE A 258 -1.55 -28.81 2.18
C PHE A 258 -1.55 -29.43 3.57
N ASP A 259 -2.73 -29.60 4.15
CA ASP A 259 -2.89 -30.20 5.48
C ASP A 259 -2.25 -31.60 5.56
N LYS A 260 -2.48 -32.45 4.55
CA LYS A 260 -1.86 -33.79 4.46
C LYS A 260 -0.36 -33.73 4.26
N TRP A 261 0.14 -32.77 3.47
CA TRP A 261 1.58 -32.59 3.26
C TRP A 261 2.27 -32.15 4.54
N LEU A 262 1.68 -31.20 5.27
CA LEU A 262 2.19 -30.66 6.52
C LEU A 262 2.17 -31.69 7.65
N ALA A 263 1.18 -32.59 7.67
CA ALA A 263 1.08 -33.67 8.66
C ALA A 263 2.25 -34.69 8.61
N LYS A 264 3.02 -34.75 7.52
CA LYS A 264 4.20 -35.64 7.44
C LYS A 264 5.28 -35.19 8.43
N PRO A 265 5.90 -36.10 9.22
CA PRO A 265 6.88 -35.74 10.25
C PRO A 265 8.01 -34.85 9.76
N GLU A 266 8.58 -35.13 8.58
CA GLU A 266 9.65 -34.33 7.97
C GLU A 266 9.26 -32.86 7.75
N ASN A 267 8.04 -32.61 7.28
CA ASN A 267 7.54 -31.25 7.02
C ASN A 267 7.08 -30.57 8.30
N ARG A 268 6.35 -31.31 9.15
CA ARG A 268 5.87 -30.85 10.46
C ARG A 268 7.02 -30.39 11.32
N ASP A 269 8.05 -31.21 11.48
CA ASP A 269 9.18 -30.93 12.38
C ASP A 269 10.10 -29.83 11.81
N ARG A 270 10.10 -29.63 10.49
CA ARG A 270 10.80 -28.50 9.85
C ARG A 270 10.09 -27.16 10.09
N ILE A 271 8.77 -27.13 10.00
CA ILE A 271 7.97 -25.89 10.10
C ILE A 271 7.62 -25.55 11.55
N LEU A 272 7.30 -26.57 12.35
CA LEU A 272 6.91 -26.48 13.76
C LEU A 272 7.89 -27.35 14.58
N PRO A 273 9.14 -26.90 14.81
CA PRO A 273 10.19 -27.75 15.38
C PRO A 273 9.98 -28.15 16.84
N PHE A 274 9.13 -27.41 17.56
CA PHE A 274 8.88 -27.65 18.98
C PHE A 274 7.63 -28.50 19.20
N GLN A 275 7.60 -29.26 20.30
CA GLN A 275 6.47 -30.13 20.63
C GLN A 275 5.18 -29.34 20.81
N ARG A 276 5.22 -28.14 21.40
CA ARG A 276 4.09 -27.20 21.39
C ARG A 276 4.51 -25.91 20.69
N CYS A 277 3.97 -25.70 19.49
CA CYS A 277 4.41 -24.64 18.59
C CYS A 277 3.23 -24.01 17.85
N MET A 278 3.30 -22.71 17.60
CA MET A 278 2.34 -22.00 16.76
C MET A 278 3.05 -21.13 15.73
N VAL A 279 2.57 -21.23 14.48
CA VAL A 279 3.08 -20.47 13.33
C VAL A 279 1.90 -19.86 12.57
N SER A 280 2.03 -18.61 12.16
CA SER A 280 1.11 -17.99 11.20
C SER A 280 1.51 -18.35 9.77
N MET A 281 0.55 -18.80 8.97
CA MET A 281 0.76 -19.15 7.57
C MET A 281 -0.27 -18.47 6.67
N ARG A 282 0.20 -17.83 5.61
CA ARG A 282 -0.66 -17.31 4.55
C ARG A 282 -0.50 -18.14 3.28
N VAL A 283 -1.54 -18.23 2.46
CA VAL A 283 -1.49 -19.05 1.24
C VAL A 283 -0.37 -18.59 0.30
N ARG A 284 -0.26 -17.26 0.09
CA ARG A 284 0.77 -16.65 -0.78
C ARG A 284 1.24 -15.29 -0.25
N ARG A 285 2.50 -14.96 -0.50
CA ARG A 285 3.07 -13.62 -0.27
C ARG A 285 2.42 -12.61 -1.21
N ASP A 286 2.52 -12.88 -2.50
CA ASP A 286 1.99 -12.05 -3.57
C ASP A 286 0.78 -12.67 -4.26
N GLY A 287 -0.10 -11.83 -4.80
CA GLY A 287 -1.23 -12.28 -5.59
C GLY A 287 -0.76 -13.00 -6.86
N LYS A 288 -1.28 -14.20 -7.13
CA LYS A 288 -0.92 -14.93 -8.36
C LYS A 288 -1.49 -14.19 -9.58
N ASP A 289 -0.64 -13.91 -10.57
CA ASP A 289 -1.08 -13.40 -11.86
C ASP A 289 -1.88 -14.48 -12.61
N ARG A 290 -3.20 -14.27 -12.67
CA ARG A 290 -4.16 -15.15 -13.35
C ARG A 290 -4.67 -14.52 -14.65
N SER A 291 -3.93 -13.57 -15.24
CA SER A 291 -4.31 -12.89 -16.49
C SER A 291 -4.53 -13.87 -17.65
N HIS A 292 -3.74 -14.94 -17.71
CA HIS A 292 -3.85 -16.01 -18.70
C HIS A 292 -5.13 -16.87 -18.57
N LEU A 293 -5.77 -16.87 -17.40
CA LEU A 293 -7.07 -17.50 -17.20
C LEU A 293 -8.12 -16.44 -17.51
N ASN A 294 -8.92 -16.65 -18.55
CA ASN A 294 -10.08 -15.80 -18.90
C ASN A 294 -11.21 -15.93 -17.86
N LEU A 295 -10.89 -15.66 -16.59
CA LEU A 295 -11.80 -15.66 -15.46
C LEU A 295 -12.51 -14.31 -15.37
N ASN A 296 -13.81 -14.35 -15.08
CA ASN A 296 -14.60 -13.16 -14.77
C ASN A 296 -14.01 -12.41 -13.57
N ALA A 297 -14.14 -11.08 -13.57
CA ALA A 297 -13.58 -10.19 -12.53
C ALA A 297 -13.99 -10.60 -11.11
N PHE A 298 -15.24 -11.06 -10.92
CA PHE A 298 -15.74 -11.56 -9.63
C PHE A 298 -15.01 -12.82 -9.15
N VAL A 299 -14.71 -13.76 -10.05
CA VAL A 299 -13.96 -14.98 -9.73
C VAL A 299 -12.51 -14.65 -9.42
N LYS A 300 -11.90 -13.73 -10.18
CA LYS A 300 -10.55 -13.22 -9.90
C LYS A 300 -10.48 -12.55 -8.53
N PHE A 301 -11.49 -11.77 -8.15
CA PHE A 301 -11.58 -11.11 -6.85
C PHE A 301 -11.75 -12.12 -5.71
N GLY A 302 -12.62 -13.13 -5.87
CA GLY A 302 -12.78 -14.20 -4.88
C GLY A 302 -11.51 -15.01 -4.65
N LEU A 303 -10.80 -15.38 -5.73
CA LEU A 303 -9.52 -16.10 -5.64
C LEU A 303 -8.40 -15.24 -5.05
N SER A 304 -8.37 -13.94 -5.36
CA SER A 304 -7.41 -13.00 -4.77
C SER A 304 -7.63 -12.81 -3.27
N LYS A 305 -8.89 -12.78 -2.81
CA LYS A 305 -9.21 -12.82 -1.38
C LYS A 305 -8.76 -14.13 -0.74
N ALA A 306 -8.95 -15.25 -1.43
CA ALA A 306 -8.54 -16.55 -0.94
C ALA A 306 -7.01 -16.67 -0.72
N ASP A 307 -6.22 -16.04 -1.60
CA ASP A 307 -4.75 -15.98 -1.47
C ASP A 307 -4.29 -15.20 -0.22
N LYS A 308 -5.14 -14.33 0.33
CA LYS A 308 -4.83 -13.48 1.50
C LYS A 308 -5.27 -14.06 2.83
N PHE A 309 -5.96 -15.21 2.86
CA PHE A 309 -6.31 -15.82 4.13
C PHE A 309 -5.06 -16.23 4.90
N THR A 310 -5.01 -15.78 6.14
CA THR A 310 -3.97 -16.14 7.09
C THR A 310 -4.56 -17.14 8.08
N TYR A 311 -3.80 -18.20 8.34
CA TYR A 311 -4.18 -19.33 9.19
C TYR A 311 -3.16 -19.47 10.32
N LEU A 312 -3.62 -19.85 11.50
CA LEU A 312 -2.71 -20.28 12.57
C LEU A 312 -2.58 -21.80 12.50
N ILE A 313 -1.35 -22.27 12.39
CA ILE A 313 -1.02 -23.70 12.50
C ILE A 313 -0.52 -23.95 13.91
N VAL A 314 -1.21 -24.82 14.64
CA VAL A 314 -0.92 -25.15 16.03
C VAL A 314 -0.52 -26.62 16.13
N ARG A 315 0.67 -26.86 16.66
CA ARG A 315 1.18 -28.19 17.01
C ARG A 315 1.11 -28.40 18.51
N ASN A 316 0.64 -29.58 18.93
CA ASN A 316 0.65 -30.04 20.31
C ASN A 316 1.03 -31.53 20.37
N GLY A 317 2.33 -31.80 20.51
CA GLY A 317 2.93 -33.11 20.41
C GLY A 317 2.92 -33.60 18.97
N GLU A 318 2.18 -34.69 18.74
CA GLU A 318 1.91 -35.23 17.41
C GLU A 318 0.64 -34.65 16.79
N GLN A 319 -0.20 -33.99 17.59
CA GLN A 319 -1.44 -33.38 17.14
C GLN A 319 -1.16 -32.09 16.38
N LEU A 320 -1.90 -31.90 15.29
CA LEU A 320 -1.74 -30.76 14.40
C LEU A 320 -3.10 -30.18 14.05
N TYR A 321 -3.24 -28.86 14.19
CA TYR A 321 -4.47 -28.14 13.96
C TYR A 321 -4.23 -26.94 13.04
N ARG A 322 -5.24 -26.62 12.22
CA ARG A 322 -5.35 -25.34 11.52
C ARG A 322 -6.51 -24.56 12.08
N VAL A 323 -6.25 -23.35 12.56
CA VAL A 323 -7.25 -22.41 13.06
C VAL A 323 -7.42 -21.31 12.01
N CYS A 324 -8.66 -21.14 11.57
CA CYS A 324 -9.08 -20.04 10.71
C CYS A 324 -9.72 -18.96 11.59
N THR A 325 -9.22 -17.73 11.49
CA THR A 325 -9.74 -16.57 12.22
C THR A 325 -10.05 -15.43 11.24
N GLU A 326 -10.96 -14.52 11.59
CA GLU A 326 -11.20 -13.33 10.77
C GLU A 326 -10.06 -12.30 10.85
N GLN A 327 -9.26 -12.35 11.91
CA GLN A 327 -8.07 -11.52 12.06
C GLN A 327 -7.03 -11.85 10.99
N ASP A 328 -6.60 -10.85 10.22
CA ASP A 328 -5.39 -10.96 9.41
C ASP A 328 -4.18 -10.69 10.31
N PHE A 329 -3.29 -11.67 10.38
CA PHE A 329 -2.03 -11.52 11.10
C PHE A 329 -1.01 -10.87 10.17
N GLY A 330 -0.32 -9.84 10.66
CA GLY A 330 0.76 -9.15 9.95
C GLY A 330 1.92 -10.08 9.56
N GLU A 331 3.00 -9.51 9.02
CA GLU A 331 4.21 -10.29 8.74
C GLU A 331 4.87 -10.82 10.03
N HIS A 332 4.71 -10.09 11.13
CA HIS A 332 5.13 -10.49 12.46
C HIS A 332 3.91 -10.76 13.35
N MET A 333 3.93 -11.87 14.08
CA MET A 333 2.92 -12.22 15.08
C MET A 333 3.03 -11.38 16.36
N PHE A 334 4.24 -10.88 16.65
CA PHE A 334 4.56 -10.02 17.77
C PHE A 334 5.73 -9.10 17.38
N PRO A 335 5.85 -7.90 17.99
CA PRO A 335 6.83 -6.92 17.59
C PRO A 335 8.25 -7.37 17.88
N GLU A 336 9.24 -6.76 17.22
CA GLU A 336 10.64 -6.96 17.59
C GLU A 336 10.92 -6.30 18.95
N ARG A 337 11.97 -6.76 19.64
CA ARG A 337 12.29 -6.25 20.98
C ARG A 337 12.55 -4.75 20.99
N ALA A 338 13.11 -4.22 19.91
CA ALA A 338 13.45 -2.81 19.78
C ALA A 338 12.32 -1.93 19.21
N THR A 339 11.24 -2.51 18.65
CA THR A 339 10.20 -1.73 17.93
C THR A 339 9.52 -0.69 18.82
N PHE A 340 9.34 -0.98 20.11
CA PHE A 340 8.70 -0.08 21.06
C PHE A 340 9.61 0.21 22.27
N ASP A 341 10.92 0.29 22.06
CA ASP A 341 11.86 0.67 23.12
C ASP A 341 11.60 2.14 23.51
N PRO A 342 11.11 2.42 24.74
CA PRO A 342 10.81 3.79 25.16
C PRO A 342 12.06 4.66 25.33
N THR A 343 13.27 4.06 25.30
CA THR A 343 14.53 4.79 25.44
C THR A 343 15.08 5.30 24.11
N GLU A 344 14.64 4.75 22.98
CA GLU A 344 15.10 5.17 21.66
C GLU A 344 14.21 6.30 21.11
N PRO A 345 14.75 7.51 20.85
CA PRO A 345 13.97 8.59 20.26
C PRO A 345 13.47 8.20 18.87
N LEU A 346 12.21 8.54 18.57
CA LEU A 346 11.57 8.25 17.30
C LEU A 346 11.36 9.53 16.48
N MET A 347 11.34 9.37 15.17
CA MET A 347 10.92 10.38 14.19
C MET A 347 9.63 9.91 13.53
N MET A 348 8.71 10.82 13.28
CA MET A 348 7.42 10.56 12.66
C MET A 348 7.26 11.34 11.36
N LYS A 349 6.84 10.64 10.30
CA LYS A 349 6.51 11.25 9.02
C LYS A 349 5.06 11.70 9.03
N VAL A 350 4.83 13.00 8.98
CA VAL A 350 3.48 13.58 9.01
C VAL A 350 3.08 13.98 7.60
N ARG A 351 1.96 13.46 7.12
CA ARG A 351 1.40 13.81 5.82
C ARG A 351 -0.12 13.91 5.89
N PHE A 352 -0.69 15.01 5.40
CA PHE A 352 -2.14 15.26 5.41
C PHE A 352 -2.79 14.97 6.77
N GLU A 353 -2.19 15.48 7.85
CA GLU A 353 -2.62 15.29 9.25
C GLU A 353 -2.52 13.88 9.83
N LYS A 354 -1.83 12.96 9.15
CA LYS A 354 -1.67 11.58 9.61
C LYS A 354 -0.20 11.22 9.72
N VAL A 355 0.11 10.41 10.73
CA VAL A 355 1.43 9.80 10.85
C VAL A 355 1.50 8.58 9.94
N GLU A 356 2.16 8.74 8.80
CA GLU A 356 2.29 7.70 7.77
C GLU A 356 3.27 6.61 8.22
N SER A 357 4.44 7.03 8.70
CA SER A 357 5.53 6.13 9.10
C SER A 357 6.28 6.67 10.31
N MET A 358 6.94 5.77 11.04
CA MET A 358 7.86 6.09 12.13
C MET A 358 9.18 5.37 11.90
N MET A 359 10.27 5.94 12.39
CA MET A 359 11.59 5.31 12.42
C MET A 359 12.39 5.84 13.59
N SER A 360 13.45 5.15 13.99
CA SER A 360 14.29 5.68 15.05
C SER A 360 15.10 6.89 14.59
N LYS A 361 15.45 7.78 15.51
CA LYS A 361 16.29 8.95 15.21
C LYS A 361 17.64 8.53 14.62
N ARG A 362 18.21 7.43 15.09
CA ARG A 362 19.45 6.88 14.55
C ARG A 362 19.32 6.46 13.08
N GLU A 363 18.21 5.79 12.73
CA GLU A 363 17.94 5.41 11.33
C GLU A 363 17.72 6.65 10.45
N PHE A 364 16.98 7.63 10.96
CA PHE A 364 16.76 8.90 10.30
C PHE A 364 18.08 9.65 10.01
N ASP A 365 18.93 9.79 11.03
CA ASP A 365 20.24 10.46 10.92
C ASP A 365 21.14 9.72 9.91
N SER A 366 21.15 8.38 9.94
CA SER A 366 21.92 7.58 8.96
C SER A 366 21.43 7.79 7.52
N ILE A 367 20.13 7.95 7.29
CA ILE A 367 19.58 8.24 5.96
C ILE A 367 19.99 9.64 5.50
N ILE A 368 19.98 10.63 6.41
CA ILE A 368 20.43 11.99 6.12
C ILE A 368 21.91 11.98 5.74
N GLU A 369 22.77 11.38 6.58
CA GLU A 369 24.21 11.27 6.32
C GLU A 369 24.49 10.59 4.97
N ALA A 370 23.76 9.51 4.65
CA ALA A 370 23.89 8.84 3.35
C ALA A 370 23.47 9.73 2.17
N LYS A 371 22.46 10.58 2.34
CA LYS A 371 22.03 11.56 1.34
C LYS A 371 23.05 12.67 1.16
N GLU A 372 23.55 13.24 2.25
CA GLU A 372 24.60 14.26 2.24
C GLU A 372 25.88 13.74 1.59
N HIS A 373 26.31 12.52 1.96
CA HIS A 373 27.45 11.86 1.35
C HIS A 373 27.24 11.64 -0.15
N ARG A 374 26.05 11.20 -0.58
CA ARG A 374 25.72 11.05 -2.01
C ARG A 374 25.68 12.39 -2.74
N ALA A 375 25.16 13.45 -2.12
CA ALA A 375 25.15 14.79 -2.68
C ALA A 375 26.58 15.33 -2.86
N ALA A 376 27.47 15.11 -1.89
CA ALA A 376 28.88 15.45 -2.00
C ALA A 376 29.58 14.67 -3.13
N LEU A 377 29.33 13.36 -3.27
CA LEU A 377 29.83 12.56 -4.39
C LEU A 377 29.29 13.05 -5.73
N ARG A 378 28.02 13.46 -5.79
CA ARG A 378 27.39 14.05 -6.97
C ARG A 378 28.09 15.34 -7.37
N GLU A 379 28.29 16.26 -6.44
CA GLU A 379 29.00 17.52 -6.68
C GLU A 379 30.44 17.28 -7.14
N LYS A 380 31.16 16.37 -6.48
CA LYS A 380 32.51 15.99 -6.87
C LYS A 380 32.54 15.42 -8.29
N TRP A 381 31.61 14.54 -8.66
CA TRP A 381 31.51 14.02 -10.03
C TRP A 381 31.25 15.14 -11.04
N GLN A 382 30.43 16.13 -10.70
CA GLN A 382 30.14 17.26 -11.59
C GLN A 382 31.37 18.18 -11.77
N GLN A 383 32.21 18.32 -10.74
CA GLN A 383 33.47 19.03 -10.82
C GLN A 383 34.50 18.27 -11.67
N ASP A 384 34.61 16.96 -11.47
CA ASP A 384 35.53 16.07 -12.21
C ASP A 384 35.09 15.89 -13.68
N ASN A 385 33.79 16.07 -13.98
CA ASN A 385 33.20 15.94 -15.31
C ASN A 385 32.45 17.22 -15.69
N PRO A 386 33.15 18.32 -16.01
CA PRO A 386 32.49 19.56 -16.45
C PRO A 386 31.61 19.30 -17.67
N ARG A 387 30.36 19.81 -17.62
CA ARG A 387 29.31 19.50 -18.59
C ARG A 387 29.75 19.67 -20.05
N GLU A 388 30.32 20.81 -20.40
CA GLU A 388 30.74 21.12 -21.78
C GLU A 388 31.80 20.15 -22.31
N VAL A 389 32.80 19.83 -21.48
CA VAL A 389 33.88 18.91 -21.84
C VAL A 389 33.36 17.48 -21.99
N TRP A 390 32.45 17.08 -21.10
CA TRP A 390 31.89 15.74 -21.10
C TRP A 390 30.92 15.52 -22.27
N GLU A 391 30.00 16.46 -22.53
CA GLU A 391 29.06 16.41 -23.65
C GLU A 391 29.79 16.44 -25.00
N SER A 392 30.87 17.22 -25.13
CA SER A 392 31.72 17.22 -26.33
C SER A 392 32.36 15.85 -26.61
N ASN A 393 32.69 15.08 -25.56
CA ASN A 393 33.27 13.75 -25.68
C ASN A 393 32.20 12.65 -25.81
N ASN A 394 30.93 12.96 -25.52
CA ASN A 394 29.81 12.01 -25.49
C ASN A 394 28.55 12.61 -26.16
N PRO A 395 28.58 12.92 -27.47
CA PRO A 395 27.55 13.72 -28.14
C PRO A 395 26.15 13.07 -28.22
N THR A 396 26.04 11.77 -27.94
CA THR A 396 24.77 11.02 -27.96
C THR A 396 24.22 10.73 -26.56
N LEU A 397 24.91 11.15 -25.50
CA LEU A 397 24.55 10.85 -24.12
C LEU A 397 24.24 12.14 -23.35
N ASP A 398 23.28 12.07 -22.44
CA ASP A 398 22.90 13.20 -21.59
C ASP A 398 23.73 13.19 -20.30
N TRP A 399 24.45 14.30 -20.05
CA TRP A 399 25.32 14.48 -18.89
C TRP A 399 24.59 14.31 -17.55
N HIS A 400 23.34 14.76 -17.46
CA HIS A 400 22.54 14.63 -16.25
C HIS A 400 22.17 13.17 -15.94
N TYR A 401 21.92 12.36 -16.98
CA TYR A 401 21.54 10.95 -16.81
C TYR A 401 22.73 10.03 -16.56
N TYR A 402 23.95 10.47 -16.88
CA TYR A 402 25.16 9.67 -16.72
C TYR A 402 25.85 9.83 -15.36
N ASN A 403 25.43 10.78 -14.53
CA ASN A 403 25.93 10.90 -13.17
C ASN A 403 25.45 9.69 -12.32
N PRO A 404 26.37 8.81 -11.85
CA PRO A 404 25.99 7.60 -11.10
C PRO A 404 25.43 7.92 -9.70
N TYR A 405 25.61 9.16 -9.23
CA TYR A 405 25.11 9.67 -7.96
C TYR A 405 23.91 10.60 -8.12
N ARG A 406 23.28 10.62 -9.30
CA ARG A 406 22.04 11.38 -9.52
C ARG A 406 20.99 10.99 -8.48
N GLU A 407 20.31 11.97 -7.93
CA GLU A 407 19.09 11.72 -7.17
C GLU A 407 18.01 11.18 -8.11
N GLY A 408 17.61 9.93 -7.89
CA GLY A 408 16.34 9.43 -8.40
C GLY A 408 15.16 10.13 -7.69
N HIS A 409 13.94 9.85 -8.12
CA HIS A 409 12.75 10.20 -7.34
C HIS A 409 12.79 9.42 -6.02
N SER A 410 13.32 10.06 -4.97
CA SER A 410 13.34 9.51 -3.61
C SER A 410 12.10 9.98 -2.87
N ASP A 411 11.30 9.05 -2.36
CA ASP A 411 10.09 9.34 -1.57
C ASP A 411 10.37 9.88 -0.15
N PHE A 412 11.64 10.18 0.15
CA PHE A 412 12.10 10.63 1.46
C PHE A 412 12.45 12.12 1.43
N TYR A 413 11.58 12.96 2.00
CA TYR A 413 11.84 14.39 2.21
C TYR A 413 12.05 14.64 3.69
N HIS A 414 13.19 15.21 4.09
CA HIS A 414 13.51 15.44 5.50
C HIS A 414 12.49 16.36 6.19
N SER A 415 11.91 17.32 5.45
CA SER A 415 10.89 18.27 5.93
C SER A 415 9.57 17.60 6.33
N ASP A 416 9.31 16.38 5.86
CA ASP A 416 8.10 15.63 6.19
C ASP A 416 8.21 14.92 7.55
N TRP A 417 9.40 14.92 8.16
CA TRP A 417 9.68 14.23 9.41
C TRP A 417 9.82 15.20 10.59
N GLN A 418 9.21 14.82 11.71
CA GLN A 418 9.23 15.57 12.96
C GLN A 418 9.61 14.63 14.12
N PRO A 419 10.22 15.12 15.20
CA PRO A 419 10.48 14.30 16.38
C PRO A 419 9.17 13.84 17.01
N PHE A 420 9.13 12.58 17.49
CA PHE A 420 8.01 12.06 18.27
C PHE A 420 8.21 12.40 19.75
N ASP A 421 7.91 13.64 20.12
CA ASP A 421 7.93 14.16 21.49
C ASP A 421 6.90 15.30 21.66
N ASP A 422 6.82 15.88 22.86
CA ASP A 422 5.88 16.96 23.20
C ASP A 422 6.10 18.23 22.37
N SER A 423 7.21 18.37 21.62
CA SER A 423 7.44 19.56 20.78
C SER A 423 6.63 19.55 19.49
N SER A 424 6.15 18.38 19.04
CA SER A 424 5.31 18.29 17.86
C SER A 424 3.84 18.35 18.23
N SER A 425 3.11 19.21 17.53
CA SER A 425 1.65 19.25 17.63
C SER A 425 0.98 17.94 17.20
N PHE A 426 1.68 17.02 16.49
CA PHE A 426 1.16 15.72 16.05
C PHE A 426 1.49 14.55 17.00
N TYR A 427 1.98 14.83 18.21
CA TYR A 427 2.34 13.82 19.20
C TYR A 427 1.21 12.81 19.46
N ASP A 428 -0.03 13.28 19.63
CA ASP A 428 -1.18 12.40 19.87
C ASP A 428 -1.46 11.42 18.71
N GLN A 429 -1.29 11.84 17.45
CA GLN A 429 -1.46 10.95 16.29
C GLN A 429 -0.33 9.93 16.22
N GLY A 430 0.87 10.32 16.65
CA GLY A 430 1.97 9.39 16.82
C GLY A 430 1.63 8.33 17.87
N LEU A 431 1.13 8.75 19.03
CA LEU A 431 0.72 7.85 20.10
C LEU A 431 -0.44 6.94 19.67
N GLU A 432 -1.44 7.49 18.97
CA GLU A 432 -2.57 6.73 18.43
C GLU A 432 -2.09 5.64 17.46
N LYS A 433 -1.13 5.96 16.57
CA LYS A 433 -0.54 4.98 15.66
C LYS A 433 0.15 3.84 16.41
N ILE A 434 0.99 4.17 17.40
CA ILE A 434 1.68 3.17 18.22
C ILE A 434 0.66 2.30 18.99
N GLN A 435 -0.36 2.92 19.58
CA GLN A 435 -1.42 2.21 20.29
C GLN A 435 -2.23 1.30 19.35
N ALA A 436 -2.50 1.74 18.12
CA ALA A 436 -3.16 0.92 17.12
C ALA A 436 -2.31 -0.31 16.75
N GLU A 437 -1.00 -0.15 16.54
CA GLU A 437 -0.07 -1.26 16.27
C GLU A 437 0.02 -2.22 17.45
N ILE A 438 0.18 -1.72 18.69
CA ILE A 438 0.17 -2.53 19.91
C ILE A 438 -1.16 -3.28 20.06
N LYS A 439 -2.28 -2.64 19.73
CA LYS A 439 -3.61 -3.25 19.78
C LYS A 439 -3.75 -4.42 18.81
N GLU A 440 -3.20 -4.34 17.59
CA GLU A 440 -3.16 -5.49 16.67
C GLU A 440 -2.39 -6.67 17.27
N TYR A 441 -1.24 -6.44 17.92
CA TYR A 441 -0.50 -7.50 18.60
C TYR A 441 -1.24 -8.06 19.83
N ASN A 442 -1.95 -7.21 20.59
CA ASN A 442 -2.78 -7.65 21.70
C ASN A 442 -3.95 -8.53 21.25
N ARG A 443 -4.51 -8.31 20.06
CA ARG A 443 -5.52 -9.20 19.47
C ARG A 443 -4.98 -10.62 19.23
N VAL A 444 -3.71 -10.75 18.86
CA VAL A 444 -3.04 -12.07 18.78
C VAL A 444 -3.02 -12.75 20.14
N ALA A 445 -2.69 -12.03 21.21
CA ALA A 445 -2.70 -12.56 22.56
C ALA A 445 -4.11 -13.00 23.01
N LEU A 446 -5.16 -12.29 22.59
CA LEU A 446 -6.56 -12.68 22.86
C LEU A 446 -6.95 -14.00 22.16
N VAL A 447 -6.55 -14.17 20.89
CA VAL A 447 -6.77 -15.44 20.16
C VAL A 447 -6.05 -16.58 20.89
N VAL A 448 -4.79 -16.39 21.26
CA VAL A 448 -4.00 -17.41 21.99
C VAL A 448 -4.60 -17.74 23.35
N GLN A 449 -5.05 -16.73 24.11
CA GLN A 449 -5.76 -16.96 25.37
C GLN A 449 -7.04 -17.78 25.14
N GLY A 450 -7.82 -17.45 24.10
CA GLY A 450 -8.98 -18.22 23.71
C GLY A 450 -8.64 -19.69 23.41
N LEU A 451 -7.54 -19.95 22.68
CA LEU A 451 -7.08 -21.31 22.40
C LEU A 451 -6.78 -22.11 23.67
N PHE A 452 -6.14 -21.50 24.68
CA PHE A 452 -5.91 -22.13 25.97
C PHE A 452 -7.21 -22.39 26.75
N ASP A 453 -8.15 -21.44 26.77
CA ASP A 453 -9.27 -21.52 27.71
C ASP A 453 -10.42 -22.40 27.22
N ARG A 454 -10.72 -22.40 25.90
CA ARG A 454 -11.94 -23.02 25.37
C ARG A 454 -11.73 -24.13 24.35
N THR A 455 -10.48 -24.38 23.93
CA THR A 455 -10.22 -25.36 22.86
C THR A 455 -9.38 -26.53 23.36
N HIS A 456 -9.50 -27.67 22.67
CA HIS A 456 -8.70 -28.86 22.96
C HIS A 456 -7.31 -28.81 22.30
N THR A 457 -7.00 -27.78 21.52
CA THR A 457 -5.81 -27.72 20.65
C THR A 457 -4.49 -27.69 21.43
N LEU A 458 -4.51 -27.23 22.69
CA LEU A 458 -3.32 -27.08 23.54
C LEU A 458 -3.35 -27.99 24.79
N ILE A 459 -4.41 -28.78 24.97
CA ILE A 459 -4.57 -29.66 26.14
C ILE A 459 -3.56 -30.83 26.05
N PRO A 460 -2.88 -31.21 27.14
CA PRO A 460 -3.01 -30.69 28.51
C PRO A 460 -2.11 -29.48 28.79
N HIS A 461 -2.60 -28.52 29.57
CA HIS A 461 -1.81 -27.39 30.07
C HIS A 461 -2.31 -26.95 31.46
N SER A 462 -1.54 -26.10 32.14
CA SER A 462 -2.00 -25.39 33.34
C SER A 462 -2.82 -24.15 32.96
N PRO A 463 -3.72 -23.65 33.83
CA PRO A 463 -4.45 -22.41 33.56
C PRO A 463 -3.49 -21.26 33.23
N VAL A 464 -3.79 -20.53 32.15
CA VAL A 464 -2.92 -19.47 31.62
C VAL A 464 -3.62 -18.12 31.76
N GLN A 465 -2.88 -17.09 32.15
CA GLN A 465 -3.34 -15.71 32.16
C GLN A 465 -2.34 -14.85 31.38
N MET A 466 -2.59 -14.65 30.09
CA MET A 466 -1.65 -13.98 29.18
C MET A 466 -1.35 -12.52 29.58
N TRP A 467 -2.24 -11.86 30.32
CA TRP A 467 -2.03 -10.50 30.82
C TRP A 467 -1.17 -10.42 32.10
N ARG A 468 -0.83 -11.55 32.73
CA ARG A 468 0.07 -11.58 33.89
C ARG A 468 1.47 -12.03 33.46
N PRO A 469 2.51 -11.20 33.59
CA PRO A 469 3.87 -11.52 33.11
C PRO A 469 4.42 -12.87 33.61
N ALA A 470 4.18 -13.19 34.89
CA ALA A 470 4.61 -14.46 35.48
C ALA A 470 3.90 -15.67 34.86
N SER A 471 2.59 -15.58 34.59
CA SER A 471 1.85 -16.67 33.94
C SER A 471 2.20 -16.77 32.45
N PHE A 472 2.41 -15.64 31.77
CA PHE A 472 2.86 -15.59 30.39
C PHE A 472 4.21 -16.30 30.23
N GLY A 473 5.23 -15.90 31.00
CA GLY A 473 6.57 -16.51 30.91
C GLY A 473 6.63 -17.98 31.33
N ALA A 474 5.68 -18.45 32.14
CA ALA A 474 5.55 -19.85 32.52
C ALA A 474 4.96 -20.71 31.40
N SER A 475 4.01 -20.18 30.62
CA SER A 475 3.22 -20.96 29.64
C SER A 475 3.58 -20.69 28.18
N VAL A 476 4.18 -19.54 27.87
CA VAL A 476 4.46 -19.07 26.51
C VAL A 476 5.92 -18.61 26.40
N GLU A 477 6.51 -18.92 25.25
CA GLU A 477 7.86 -18.47 24.87
C GLU A 477 7.80 -17.88 23.45
N LEU A 478 8.32 -16.66 23.28
CA LEU A 478 8.36 -15.96 22.00
C LEU A 478 9.67 -16.25 21.27
N ILE A 479 9.59 -16.79 20.06
CA ILE A 479 10.76 -17.17 19.24
C ILE A 479 10.97 -16.12 18.15
N TYR A 480 12.03 -15.32 18.28
CA TYR A 480 12.42 -14.24 17.37
C TYR A 480 13.18 -14.77 16.15
N ASP A 481 12.53 -15.60 15.34
CA ASP A 481 13.12 -16.24 14.16
C ASP A 481 13.32 -15.31 12.96
N ASN A 482 12.76 -14.09 12.99
CA ASN A 482 12.98 -13.09 11.94
C ASN A 482 14.25 -12.25 12.17
N SER A 483 14.47 -11.77 13.40
CA SER A 483 15.51 -10.77 13.72
C SER A 483 16.88 -11.37 14.05
N MET A 484 16.97 -12.66 14.36
CA MET A 484 18.24 -13.31 14.76
C MET A 484 18.97 -14.02 13.61
N VAL A 485 18.58 -13.83 12.36
CA VAL A 485 19.29 -14.46 11.23
C VAL A 485 20.50 -13.60 10.83
N ILE A 486 21.60 -13.75 11.55
CA ILE A 486 22.90 -13.24 11.10
C ILE A 486 23.31 -14.09 9.88
N HIS A 487 23.26 -13.50 8.69
CA HIS A 487 23.69 -14.17 7.47
C HIS A 487 25.21 -14.07 7.33
N TRP A 488 25.88 -15.21 7.21
CA TRP A 488 27.32 -15.26 6.95
C TRP A 488 27.58 -15.33 5.43
N GLY A 489 28.39 -14.40 4.92
CA GLY A 489 28.78 -14.33 3.50
C GLY A 489 27.89 -13.46 2.61
N GLU A 490 28.32 -13.30 1.35
CA GLU A 490 27.57 -12.59 0.32
C GLU A 490 26.24 -13.30 0.02
N ALA A 491 25.22 -12.53 -0.37
CA ALA A 491 23.94 -13.09 -0.76
C ALA A 491 24.11 -13.91 -2.06
N PRO A 492 23.48 -15.10 -2.19
CA PRO A 492 23.55 -15.87 -3.43
C PRO A 492 23.01 -15.06 -4.62
N ASP A 493 23.84 -14.86 -5.65
CA ASP A 493 23.45 -14.16 -6.87
C ASP A 493 22.96 -15.15 -7.93
N ILE A 494 21.65 -15.16 -8.18
CA ILE A 494 21.04 -16.02 -9.19
C ILE A 494 21.51 -15.69 -10.61
N GLN A 495 21.77 -14.41 -10.90
CA GLN A 495 22.11 -13.97 -12.25
C GLN A 495 23.54 -14.42 -12.58
N ALA A 496 24.47 -14.23 -11.63
CA ALA A 496 25.82 -14.76 -11.73
C ALA A 496 25.82 -16.30 -11.89
N TYR A 497 24.92 -17.00 -11.18
CA TYR A 497 24.77 -18.45 -11.30
C TYR A 497 24.25 -18.89 -12.68
N ILE A 498 23.20 -18.22 -13.20
CA ILE A 498 22.68 -18.46 -14.56
C ILE A 498 23.78 -18.25 -15.59
N GLU A 499 24.56 -17.17 -15.46
CA GLU A 499 25.66 -16.85 -16.36
C GLU A 499 26.76 -17.91 -16.32
N ALA A 500 27.11 -18.42 -15.14
CA ALA A 500 28.06 -19.51 -14.98
C ALA A 500 27.57 -20.82 -15.64
N CYS A 501 26.29 -21.17 -15.46
CA CYS A 501 25.69 -22.32 -16.15
C CYS A 501 25.65 -22.11 -17.67
N ASN A 502 25.31 -20.90 -18.13
CA ASN A 502 25.23 -20.57 -19.54
C ASN A 502 26.60 -20.51 -20.22
N ALA A 503 27.68 -20.21 -19.48
CA ALA A 503 29.04 -20.21 -20.02
C ALA A 503 29.47 -21.57 -20.58
N THR A 504 28.89 -22.67 -20.09
CA THR A 504 29.19 -24.04 -20.56
C THR A 504 28.22 -24.53 -21.65
N ALA A 505 27.38 -23.64 -22.20
CA ALA A 505 26.39 -24.00 -23.20
C ALA A 505 27.01 -24.44 -24.54
N GLY A 506 26.52 -25.55 -25.09
CA GLY A 506 26.95 -26.12 -26.36
C GLY A 506 25.80 -26.60 -27.23
N PRO A 507 26.09 -27.21 -28.41
CA PRO A 507 25.08 -27.64 -29.37
C PRO A 507 24.09 -28.69 -28.86
N ARG A 508 24.48 -29.49 -27.85
CA ARG A 508 23.63 -30.51 -27.22
C ARG A 508 23.08 -30.10 -25.85
N SER A 509 23.31 -28.86 -25.45
CA SER A 509 22.74 -28.35 -24.20
C SER A 509 21.22 -28.29 -24.29
N VAL A 510 20.58 -28.63 -23.18
CA VAL A 510 19.15 -28.51 -22.96
C VAL A 510 18.90 -27.15 -22.31
N PHE A 511 17.96 -26.39 -22.87
CA PHE A 511 17.63 -25.06 -22.40
C PHE A 511 16.22 -24.99 -21.81
N PHE A 512 16.07 -24.08 -20.84
CA PHE A 512 14.80 -23.60 -20.29
C PHE A 512 14.61 -22.11 -20.61
N GLY A 513 13.36 -21.65 -20.71
CA GLY A 513 12.99 -20.25 -20.94
C GLY A 513 12.44 -19.96 -22.35
N GLN A 514 12.77 -20.79 -23.33
CA GLN A 514 12.32 -20.65 -24.72
C GLN A 514 10.80 -20.65 -24.88
N ASP A 515 10.10 -21.50 -24.11
CA ASP A 515 8.65 -21.65 -24.16
C ASP A 515 7.93 -20.43 -23.59
N TYR A 516 8.44 -19.89 -22.47
CA TYR A 516 7.91 -18.66 -21.88
C TYR A 516 8.05 -17.49 -22.86
N LEU A 517 9.24 -17.27 -23.43
CA LEU A 517 9.48 -16.17 -24.37
C LEU A 517 8.66 -16.31 -25.64
N TRP A 518 8.48 -17.54 -26.14
CA TRP A 518 7.57 -17.79 -27.25
C TRP A 518 6.14 -17.34 -26.91
N SER A 519 5.64 -17.73 -25.74
CA SER A 519 4.28 -17.41 -25.32
C SER A 519 4.06 -15.91 -25.05
N VAL A 520 5.08 -15.17 -24.60
CA VAL A 520 5.07 -13.70 -24.53
C VAL A 520 5.01 -13.09 -25.94
N ARG A 521 5.81 -13.60 -26.88
CA ARG A 521 5.84 -13.11 -28.26
C ARG A 521 4.52 -13.33 -29.01
N GLU A 522 3.82 -14.43 -28.73
CA GLU A 522 2.47 -14.65 -29.26
C GLU A 522 1.44 -13.71 -28.63
N ALA A 523 1.58 -13.39 -27.33
CA ALA A 523 0.73 -12.42 -26.66
C ALA A 523 0.88 -11.02 -27.25
N GLU A 524 2.11 -10.54 -27.43
CA GLU A 524 2.40 -9.27 -28.10
C GLU A 524 1.81 -9.24 -29.51
N ARG A 525 1.96 -10.32 -30.28
CA ARG A 525 1.39 -10.43 -31.63
C ARG A 525 -0.14 -10.33 -31.60
N GLN A 526 -0.80 -10.98 -30.64
CA GLN A 526 -2.25 -10.94 -30.51
C GLN A 526 -2.74 -9.57 -30.05
N ASN A 527 -2.11 -8.97 -29.04
CA ASN A 527 -2.42 -7.62 -28.57
C ASN A 527 -2.28 -6.60 -29.71
N ASN A 528 -1.22 -6.70 -30.52
CA ASN A 528 -1.03 -5.83 -31.69
C ASN A 528 -2.12 -6.04 -32.75
N LYS A 529 -2.60 -7.27 -32.95
CA LYS A 529 -3.74 -7.53 -33.87
C LYS A 529 -5.02 -6.90 -33.33
N ASP A 530 -5.28 -7.05 -32.03
CA ASP A 530 -6.49 -6.53 -31.39
C ASP A 530 -6.48 -5.00 -31.33
N ALA A 531 -5.32 -4.39 -31.07
CA ALA A 531 -5.11 -2.94 -31.12
C ALA A 531 -5.37 -2.35 -32.52
N ASN A 532 -4.98 -3.08 -33.57
CA ASN A 532 -5.20 -2.68 -34.95
C ASN A 532 -6.62 -3.02 -35.47
N ASN A 533 -7.46 -3.69 -34.68
CA ASN A 533 -8.81 -4.05 -35.08
C ASN A 533 -9.81 -2.96 -34.67
N TRP A 534 -10.18 -2.11 -35.63
CA TRP A 534 -11.12 -1.00 -35.43
C TRP A 534 -12.50 -1.43 -34.89
N ARG A 535 -12.89 -2.70 -35.04
CA ARG A 535 -14.18 -3.23 -34.54
C ARG A 535 -14.19 -3.51 -33.02
N LEU A 536 -13.03 -3.45 -32.36
CA LEU A 536 -12.88 -3.73 -30.92
C LEU A 536 -12.62 -2.46 -30.08
N SER A 537 -12.72 -1.27 -30.68
CA SER A 537 -12.29 0.00 -30.06
C SER A 537 -13.00 0.35 -28.75
N GLU A 538 -14.28 -0.03 -28.58
CA GLU A 538 -15.12 0.32 -27.42
C GLU A 538 -15.18 -0.77 -26.33
N ARG A 539 -14.70 -1.98 -26.62
CA ARG A 539 -14.66 -3.11 -25.66
C ARG A 539 -13.29 -3.79 -25.69
N ARG A 540 -12.24 -3.03 -25.38
CA ARG A 540 -10.90 -3.63 -25.22
C ARG A 540 -10.93 -4.58 -24.03
N GLY A 541 -10.75 -5.87 -24.32
CA GLY A 541 -10.43 -6.86 -23.28
C GLY A 541 -9.07 -6.55 -22.66
N PRO A 542 -8.73 -7.18 -21.51
CA PRO A 542 -7.42 -7.04 -20.91
C PRO A 542 -6.32 -7.54 -21.86
N GLU A 543 -5.21 -6.80 -21.95
CA GLU A 543 -4.03 -7.19 -22.75
C GLU A 543 -3.44 -8.51 -22.22
N TYR A 544 -3.11 -9.42 -23.12
CA TYR A 544 -2.47 -10.68 -22.77
C TYR A 544 -0.99 -10.43 -22.43
N LYS A 545 -0.53 -10.89 -21.26
CA LYS A 545 0.91 -10.93 -20.94
C LYS A 545 1.61 -12.15 -21.54
N VAL A 546 0.87 -13.25 -21.62
CA VAL A 546 1.32 -14.55 -22.13
C VAL A 546 0.15 -15.21 -22.85
N LEU A 547 0.39 -15.81 -24.01
CA LEU A 547 -0.62 -16.48 -24.82
C LEU A 547 -0.07 -17.77 -25.40
N ARG A 548 -0.84 -18.86 -25.28
CA ARG A 548 -0.58 -20.13 -25.97
C ARG A 548 -1.69 -20.37 -27.00
N PRO A 549 -1.43 -20.22 -28.30
CA PRO A 549 -2.42 -20.45 -29.34
C PRO A 549 -2.91 -21.90 -29.38
N TYR A 550 -4.20 -22.10 -29.66
CA TYR A 550 -4.76 -23.43 -29.87
C TYR A 550 -4.10 -24.11 -31.09
N GLY A 551 -3.61 -25.34 -30.91
CA GLY A 551 -2.92 -26.10 -31.95
C GLY A 551 -1.42 -25.81 -32.11
N ASP A 552 -0.86 -24.92 -31.30
CA ASP A 552 0.59 -24.68 -31.23
C ASP A 552 1.15 -25.15 -29.89
N PRO A 553 1.87 -26.30 -29.84
CA PRO A 553 2.43 -26.82 -28.60
C PRO A 553 3.62 -26.00 -28.08
N GLY A 554 4.19 -25.11 -28.90
CA GLY A 554 5.41 -24.37 -28.58
C GLY A 554 6.69 -25.22 -28.63
N PRO A 555 7.85 -24.61 -28.33
CA PRO A 555 9.15 -25.28 -28.34
C PRO A 555 9.36 -26.31 -27.22
N GLY A 556 8.41 -26.41 -26.28
CA GLY A 556 8.45 -27.32 -25.13
C GLY A 556 9.19 -26.74 -23.92
N ARG A 557 8.85 -27.23 -22.73
CA ARG A 557 9.31 -26.68 -21.42
C ARG A 557 10.83 -26.72 -21.27
N VAL A 558 11.46 -27.83 -21.68
CA VAL A 558 12.92 -27.90 -21.91
C VAL A 558 13.19 -28.44 -23.31
N SER A 559 14.16 -27.88 -24.00
CA SER A 559 14.36 -28.15 -25.42
C SER A 559 15.83 -28.10 -25.82
N ILE A 560 16.23 -28.93 -26.77
CA ILE A 560 17.55 -28.86 -27.41
C ILE A 560 17.45 -27.91 -28.60
N ALA A 561 18.41 -27.00 -28.73
CA ALA A 561 18.45 -26.07 -29.84
C ALA A 561 18.73 -26.81 -31.16
N LYS A 562 17.97 -26.48 -32.22
CA LYS A 562 18.25 -26.95 -33.59
C LYS A 562 19.57 -26.38 -34.11
N THR A 563 19.87 -25.14 -33.74
CA THR A 563 21.11 -24.46 -34.12
C THR A 563 21.63 -23.66 -32.95
N TRP A 564 22.93 -23.82 -32.66
CA TRP A 564 23.66 -23.08 -31.65
C TRP A 564 24.75 -22.23 -32.30
N ALA A 565 24.68 -20.91 -32.14
CA ALA A 565 25.66 -19.97 -32.68
C ALA A 565 26.52 -19.38 -31.54
N PRO A 566 27.72 -19.92 -31.27
CA PRO A 566 28.51 -19.56 -30.09
C PRO A 566 29.04 -18.11 -30.13
N ARG A 567 29.41 -17.60 -31.31
CA ARG A 567 29.93 -16.22 -31.45
C ARG A 567 28.88 -15.15 -31.13
N SER A 568 27.63 -15.37 -31.53
CA SER A 568 26.52 -14.45 -31.25
C SER A 568 25.75 -14.82 -29.99
N LYS A 569 26.13 -15.90 -29.28
CA LYS A 569 25.42 -16.47 -28.12
C LYS A 569 23.91 -16.61 -28.37
N THR A 570 23.51 -17.17 -29.52
CA THR A 570 22.09 -17.34 -29.87
C THR A 570 21.73 -18.79 -30.14
N ALA A 571 20.58 -19.24 -29.62
CA ALA A 571 20.00 -20.54 -29.87
C ALA A 571 18.72 -20.42 -30.71
N THR A 572 18.52 -21.34 -31.64
CA THR A 572 17.29 -21.44 -32.45
C THR A 572 16.57 -22.74 -32.15
N PHE A 573 15.31 -22.65 -31.74
CA PHE A 573 14.45 -23.80 -31.47
C PHE A 573 13.45 -23.99 -32.61
N CYS A 574 13.07 -25.24 -32.88
CA CYS A 574 12.24 -25.62 -34.02
C CYS A 574 11.27 -26.74 -33.63
N TRP A 575 9.97 -26.54 -33.87
CA TRP A 575 8.91 -27.49 -33.57
C TRP A 575 7.82 -27.48 -34.66
N LEU A 576 6.85 -28.40 -34.55
CA LEU A 576 5.70 -28.47 -35.43
C LEU A 576 4.46 -27.90 -34.72
N ARG A 577 3.65 -27.15 -35.46
CA ARG A 577 2.34 -26.65 -35.02
C ARG A 577 1.30 -26.86 -36.11
N THR A 578 0.02 -26.86 -35.78
CA THR A 578 -1.02 -26.86 -36.82
C THR A 578 -1.01 -25.53 -37.58
N SER A 579 -1.32 -25.59 -38.87
CA SER A 579 -1.39 -24.40 -39.73
C SER A 579 -2.53 -23.46 -39.34
N SER A 580 -3.62 -24.03 -38.81
CA SER A 580 -4.86 -23.38 -38.38
C SER A 580 -5.54 -24.24 -37.30
N PRO A 581 -6.35 -23.65 -36.40
CA PRO A 581 -7.14 -24.39 -35.41
C PRO A 581 -8.02 -25.51 -35.98
N HIS A 582 -8.39 -25.41 -37.26
CA HIS A 582 -9.26 -26.35 -37.96
C HIS A 582 -8.54 -27.21 -39.00
N SER A 583 -7.20 -27.26 -38.97
CA SER A 583 -6.40 -27.97 -39.97
C SER A 583 -5.45 -28.96 -39.30
N ASP A 584 -5.44 -30.19 -39.81
CA ASP A 584 -4.50 -31.23 -39.40
C ASP A 584 -3.11 -31.07 -40.05
N LYS A 585 -2.94 -30.07 -40.93
CA LYS A 585 -1.65 -29.80 -41.59
C LYS A 585 -0.67 -29.19 -40.60
N MET A 586 0.38 -29.93 -40.29
CA MET A 586 1.50 -29.46 -39.47
C MET A 586 2.46 -28.57 -40.28
N VAL A 587 2.89 -27.47 -39.68
CA VAL A 587 3.83 -26.49 -40.23
C VAL A 587 4.94 -26.26 -39.22
N ARG A 588 6.15 -26.07 -39.75
CA ARG A 588 7.34 -25.75 -38.97
C ARG A 588 7.24 -24.35 -38.35
N ALA A 589 7.48 -24.26 -37.05
CA ALA A 589 7.62 -23.01 -36.30
C ALA A 589 9.04 -22.92 -35.71
N THR A 590 9.56 -21.70 -35.59
CA THR A 590 10.89 -21.46 -35.03
C THR A 590 10.90 -20.24 -34.13
N ILE A 591 11.79 -20.25 -33.14
CA ILE A 591 12.11 -19.06 -32.34
C ILE A 591 13.62 -18.97 -32.15
N LYS A 592 14.17 -17.78 -32.41
CA LYS A 592 15.57 -17.45 -32.17
C LYS A 592 15.66 -16.59 -30.91
N LEU A 593 16.50 -17.00 -29.97
CA LEU A 593 16.65 -16.38 -28.66
C LEU A 593 18.13 -16.19 -28.31
N PRO A 594 18.49 -15.06 -27.68
CA PRO A 594 19.82 -14.87 -27.12
C PRO A 594 19.98 -15.63 -25.78
N LEU A 595 21.22 -15.96 -25.43
CA LEU A 595 21.56 -16.82 -24.29
C LEU A 595 21.21 -16.19 -22.92
N ASP A 596 21.24 -14.86 -22.82
CA ASP A 596 20.85 -14.11 -21.61
C ASP A 596 19.37 -14.29 -21.24
N LYS A 597 18.56 -14.81 -22.17
CA LYS A 597 17.14 -15.13 -21.95
C LYS A 597 16.87 -16.63 -21.78
N LEU A 598 17.92 -17.45 -21.76
CA LEU A 598 17.83 -18.90 -21.63
C LEU A 598 18.60 -19.35 -20.38
N PHE A 599 18.27 -20.54 -19.91
CA PHE A 599 19.00 -21.21 -18.84
C PHE A 599 19.47 -22.59 -19.31
N ASN A 600 20.80 -22.82 -19.25
CA ASN A 600 21.43 -24.09 -19.58
C ASN A 600 21.19 -25.12 -18.47
N VAL A 601 20.09 -25.86 -18.61
CA VAL A 601 19.66 -26.91 -17.67
C VAL A 601 20.68 -28.06 -17.60
N SER A 602 21.39 -28.33 -18.69
CA SER A 602 22.41 -29.40 -18.70
C SER A 602 23.60 -29.13 -17.76
N ALA A 603 23.86 -27.86 -17.41
CA ALA A 603 24.95 -27.48 -16.52
C ALA A 603 24.55 -27.41 -15.04
N TYR A 604 23.26 -27.53 -14.75
CA TYR A 604 22.72 -27.54 -13.39
C TYR A 604 23.15 -28.80 -12.62
N LYS A 605 23.48 -28.70 -11.33
CA LYS A 605 23.69 -29.88 -10.47
C LYS A 605 22.49 -30.09 -9.54
N PRO A 606 22.01 -31.34 -9.40
CA PRO A 606 20.93 -31.65 -8.44
C PRO A 606 21.26 -31.16 -7.03
N GLY A 607 20.35 -30.36 -6.46
CA GLY A 607 20.47 -29.70 -5.17
C GLY A 607 20.88 -28.23 -5.22
N ASP A 608 21.31 -27.68 -6.37
CA ASP A 608 21.80 -26.29 -6.46
C ASP A 608 20.73 -25.26 -6.07
N PHE A 609 19.44 -25.54 -6.27
CA PHE A 609 18.35 -24.67 -5.82
C PHE A 609 18.36 -24.39 -4.31
N LYS A 610 18.91 -25.32 -3.50
CA LYS A 610 18.95 -25.20 -2.03
C LYS A 610 19.78 -24.00 -1.58
N GLN A 611 20.75 -23.54 -2.35
CA GLN A 611 21.56 -22.36 -1.99
C GLN A 611 20.72 -21.07 -2.01
N PHE A 612 19.76 -20.97 -2.94
CA PHE A 612 18.86 -19.82 -3.05
C PHE A 612 17.64 -19.95 -2.14
N PHE A 613 17.18 -21.18 -1.88
CA PHE A 613 16.01 -21.42 -1.04
C PHE A 613 16.32 -21.29 0.46
N LYS A 614 17.49 -21.76 0.91
CA LYS A 614 17.86 -21.75 2.33
C LYS A 614 18.17 -20.35 2.85
N ASP A 615 18.68 -19.46 2.00
CA ASP A 615 19.00 -18.09 2.39
C ASP A 615 17.72 -17.21 2.37
N PRO A 616 17.29 -16.67 3.52
CA PRO A 616 16.11 -15.81 3.60
C PRO A 616 16.15 -14.59 2.67
N ARG A 617 17.33 -14.05 2.35
CA ARG A 617 17.51 -12.88 1.48
C ARG A 617 17.07 -13.14 0.04
N THR A 618 17.25 -14.38 -0.44
CA THR A 618 16.85 -14.80 -1.78
C THR A 618 15.54 -15.56 -1.79
N ARG A 619 15.07 -16.04 -0.63
CA ARG A 619 13.88 -16.88 -0.50
C ARG A 619 12.59 -16.20 -0.98
N ALA A 620 12.40 -14.92 -0.69
CA ALA A 620 11.22 -14.18 -1.17
C ALA A 620 11.16 -14.10 -2.71
N ARG A 621 12.33 -14.00 -3.36
CA ARG A 621 12.45 -13.95 -4.83
C ARG A 621 12.54 -15.33 -5.47
N TYR A 622 12.75 -16.38 -4.68
CA TYR A 622 12.90 -17.75 -5.16
C TYR A 622 11.70 -18.19 -6.02
N LEU A 623 10.48 -17.75 -5.69
CA LEU A 623 9.28 -18.05 -6.47
C LEU A 623 9.39 -17.63 -7.95
N GLU A 624 10.11 -16.54 -8.24
CA GLU A 624 10.36 -16.07 -9.61
C GLU A 624 11.23 -17.07 -10.40
N TRP A 625 12.18 -17.71 -9.72
CA TRP A 625 13.20 -18.57 -10.34
C TRP A 625 12.90 -20.06 -10.16
N ALA A 626 11.97 -20.42 -9.27
CA ALA A 626 11.60 -21.79 -8.96
C ALA A 626 11.18 -22.59 -10.20
N PRO A 627 10.36 -22.06 -11.14
CA PRO A 627 10.02 -22.81 -12.35
C PRO A 627 11.24 -23.25 -13.15
N MET A 628 12.29 -22.41 -13.21
CA MET A 628 13.54 -22.69 -13.91
C MET A 628 14.35 -23.77 -13.18
N LEU A 629 14.63 -23.55 -11.90
CA LEU A 629 15.48 -24.45 -11.10
C LEU A 629 14.83 -25.83 -10.89
N LEU A 630 13.53 -25.88 -10.63
CA LEU A 630 12.79 -27.14 -10.46
C LEU A 630 12.65 -27.91 -11.78
N SER A 631 12.46 -27.22 -12.91
CA SER A 631 12.47 -27.91 -14.22
C SER A 631 13.84 -28.52 -14.52
N ALA A 632 14.92 -27.96 -13.96
CA ALA A 632 16.24 -28.56 -14.05
C ALA A 632 16.40 -29.80 -13.16
N GLU A 633 15.89 -29.77 -11.92
CA GLU A 633 15.81 -30.96 -11.07
C GLU A 633 15.06 -32.10 -11.73
N GLU A 634 13.86 -31.83 -12.26
CA GLU A 634 13.03 -32.85 -12.92
C GLU A 634 13.69 -33.42 -14.19
N PHE A 635 14.45 -32.59 -14.92
CA PHE A 635 15.25 -33.06 -16.05
C PHE A 635 16.33 -34.04 -15.60
N HIS A 636 17.10 -33.72 -14.56
CA HIS A 636 18.14 -34.62 -14.03
C HIS A 636 17.57 -35.86 -13.33
N ALA A 637 16.37 -35.77 -12.76
CA ALA A 637 15.63 -36.90 -12.21
C ALA A 637 15.00 -37.81 -13.29
N GLY A 638 14.95 -37.36 -14.56
CA GLY A 638 14.36 -38.10 -15.68
C GLY A 638 12.84 -37.99 -15.81
N ASN A 639 12.19 -37.13 -15.02
CA ASN A 639 10.75 -36.93 -15.01
C ASN A 639 10.26 -36.04 -16.16
N LEU A 640 11.13 -35.16 -16.67
CA LEU A 640 10.77 -34.16 -17.69
C LEU A 640 11.25 -34.58 -19.09
N LYS A 641 10.30 -34.76 -20.01
CA LYS A 641 10.61 -35.15 -21.40
C LYS A 641 11.23 -33.98 -22.17
N VAL A 642 12.46 -34.17 -22.65
CA VAL A 642 13.16 -33.19 -23.48
C VAL A 642 12.55 -33.12 -24.87
N THR A 643 12.19 -31.91 -25.33
CA THR A 643 11.77 -31.69 -26.70
C THR A 643 12.98 -31.70 -27.63
N GLN A 644 12.97 -32.63 -28.58
CA GLN A 644 13.99 -32.73 -29.62
C GLN A 644 13.71 -31.70 -30.73
N PRO A 645 14.75 -31.11 -31.36
CA PRO A 645 14.56 -30.22 -32.49
C PRO A 645 13.96 -30.97 -33.67
N TYR A 646 12.97 -30.38 -34.33
CA TYR A 646 12.42 -30.96 -35.55
C TYR A 646 13.46 -30.98 -36.68
N ASP A 647 13.83 -32.18 -37.13
CA ASP A 647 14.67 -32.42 -38.31
C ASP A 647 13.82 -32.80 -39.52
N GLU A 648 14.10 -32.19 -40.67
CA GLU A 648 13.38 -32.45 -41.92
C GLU A 648 13.83 -33.75 -42.59
N ASN A 649 14.97 -34.30 -42.18
CA ASN A 649 15.55 -35.54 -42.71
C ASN A 649 14.98 -36.81 -42.07
N ASP A 650 14.21 -36.70 -40.98
CA ASP A 650 13.65 -37.82 -40.22
C ASP A 650 12.29 -38.29 -40.80
N ARG A 651 12.22 -38.39 -42.14
CA ARG A 651 10.99 -38.70 -42.90
C ARG A 651 10.56 -40.18 -42.85
N SER A 652 11.23 -41.04 -42.08
CA SER A 652 10.99 -42.49 -42.16
C SER A 652 9.78 -43.02 -41.39
N GLU A 653 9.13 -42.27 -40.50
CA GLU A 653 8.04 -42.84 -39.69
C GLU A 653 6.67 -42.13 -39.73
N LEU A 654 6.55 -40.93 -40.31
CA LEU A 654 5.30 -40.15 -40.24
C LEU A 654 4.32 -40.33 -41.43
N PHE A 655 4.61 -41.25 -42.36
CA PHE A 655 3.69 -41.60 -43.46
C PHE A 655 3.09 -43.01 -43.37
N ARG A 656 3.17 -43.67 -42.19
CA ARG A 656 2.37 -44.86 -41.88
C ARG A 656 1.44 -44.60 -40.68
N ARG A 657 0.34 -43.90 -40.94
CA ARG A 657 -0.99 -44.20 -40.40
C ARG A 657 -2.05 -43.41 -41.14
#